data_AF-A0A7C3K1L8-F1
#
_entry.id   AF-A0A7C3K1L8-F1
#
_cell.length_a   1.000
_cell.length_b   1.000
_cell.length_c   1.000
_cell.angle_alpha   90.00
_cell.angle_beta   90.00
_cell.angle_gamma   90.00
#
_symmetry.space_group_name_H-M   'P 1'
#
loop_
_entity.id
_entity.type
_entity.pdbx_description
1 polymer ?
#
loop_
_entity_poly.entity_id
_entity_poly.type
_entity_poly.pdbx_seq_one_letter_code
_entity_poly.pdbx_strand_id
1 'polypeptide(L)'
;DFLETDYLQRNRIEYVGVYANTICFRDTLRMLHRLEYLRRCGGWRGKIMVGGPHTTVALDTIPDFVDFVVQGEGERAVLDIVEDRVRERILSYPRIKLLDNLPMPAWDYFVHMQYDWGLDWFKEKPVFTMNTSRGCPFHCTFCSVGSIWGRKYTFFSAERIVSDIEHLAEQYGAKGIYFREDNFTCSRERLIRFCHLMIERNVNIPWACETRADALDRETTALMYQAGARAFYIGVESGSQRMLDFFKKGVTLEQIRDAFTYCREFGIKTGASIIIGAPTETEEDVKKTFALIEEIKPTVTWPNVFVGIPNSDLCQYGVSNRLHEFIDDRGLVYLKGHNDRSKRFYGNRWNASIPVSFSRPKVSVVLSTYNDGHYLPIAMDSILKQTFQDFEFIIVDDASTDGTADILSKVDDPRIKIFRNSQNLGLTKSLNLGIRHARGKYIARMDADDISLPHRLETQVNFLDKNAEYALIGSSYYRMDEKGEINSLLRVLEDDRSIKAGLKRQNWFAHGSVMMRRDAFQQVGGYDERFKFAQDYDLWLRMAKVYKVANIGEPLYCWRFTESSITKVRSAEQRYYANLAISEAEKREAAEICPKLADPMVSVIVPTYNRPEMLVRTVRSILNQTYPNVEIIVVNDAGVDVESVVTSLDQKGNITYVKHERNRGLAAARNTGIRLARGKYIAYLDDDDLFYPEHIETLVGFLESSGGGIAYTDAFRAYQIKKGETYQVVKRDVPFSCDFDAKEILVCNSIPVLCVMHEKSCLDQVGLFDESLTTHEDWDLWIRMSRKFKFHHIQRVTCEYSYREDGTTMSSGRRGDFLKTLKVIYEKYREYVEDRPDLIEAQRRFLHNLEEEVRKKITIPPQVREDVDVSLIIPVFNKLALTRQCLESIRAKTAGVTYEIIVVDNGSTDGSVDFLRQEEETGRLKAIVNGENLGFARACNQGAREASGRTILFLNNDTQVESEWLPPLLRILDGDPTVAAVGSKLLFPDGTLQHAGIAIIEDR
;
A
#
# COMPACT_ATOMS: atom_id res chain seq x y z
N ASP A 1 -28.89 -12.47 -6.02
CA ASP A 1 -28.35 -13.85 -6.00
C ASP A 1 -28.37 -14.33 -4.56
N PHE A 2 -29.04 -15.44 -4.26
CA PHE A 2 -29.15 -15.94 -2.88
C PHE A 2 -27.82 -16.48 -2.34
N LEU A 3 -26.90 -16.86 -3.23
CA LEU A 3 -25.55 -17.32 -2.87
C LEU A 3 -24.63 -16.20 -2.35
N GLU A 4 -25.06 -14.94 -2.53
CA GLU A 4 -24.36 -13.75 -2.03
C GLU A 4 -24.95 -13.20 -0.73
N THR A 5 -25.84 -13.96 -0.09
CA THR A 5 -26.56 -13.56 1.13
C THR A 5 -26.50 -14.66 2.17
N ASP A 6 -26.97 -14.37 3.39
CA ASP A 6 -27.13 -15.36 4.46
C ASP A 6 -28.34 -16.30 4.24
N TYR A 7 -28.98 -16.26 3.06
CA TYR A 7 -30.23 -16.97 2.77
C TYR A 7 -30.18 -18.47 3.12
N LEU A 8 -29.11 -19.18 2.72
CA LEU A 8 -28.98 -20.62 2.99
C LEU A 8 -28.92 -20.93 4.49
N GLN A 9 -28.19 -20.12 5.25
CA GLN A 9 -28.06 -20.27 6.70
C GLN A 9 -29.34 -19.86 7.42
N ARG A 10 -29.87 -18.68 7.09
CA ARG A 10 -31.06 -18.09 7.68
C ARG A 10 -32.29 -18.99 7.52
N ASN A 11 -32.43 -19.64 6.38
CA ASN A 11 -33.53 -20.56 6.09
C ASN A 11 -33.21 -22.03 6.39
N ARG A 12 -32.05 -22.32 6.99
CA ARG A 12 -31.63 -23.69 7.37
C ARG A 12 -31.74 -24.68 6.22
N ILE A 13 -31.28 -24.27 5.04
CA ILE A 13 -31.33 -25.12 3.85
C ILE A 13 -30.37 -26.31 4.03
N GLU A 14 -30.87 -27.54 3.98
CA GLU A 14 -30.07 -28.75 4.16
C GLU A 14 -29.53 -29.31 2.83
N TYR A 15 -30.20 -29.01 1.72
CA TYR A 15 -29.87 -29.54 0.40
C TYR A 15 -30.01 -28.44 -0.65
N VAL A 16 -29.06 -28.37 -1.58
CA VAL A 16 -29.14 -27.51 -2.77
C VAL A 16 -29.02 -28.38 -4.02
N GLY A 17 -30.07 -28.39 -4.83
CA GLY A 17 -30.11 -29.04 -6.13
C GLY A 17 -29.79 -28.07 -7.26
N VAL A 18 -28.87 -28.45 -8.14
CA VAL A 18 -28.46 -27.66 -9.30
C VAL A 18 -28.75 -28.42 -10.59
N TYR A 19 -29.50 -27.81 -11.51
CA TYR A 19 -29.75 -28.36 -12.84
C TYR A 19 -28.64 -27.92 -13.81
N ALA A 20 -27.95 -28.89 -14.42
CA ALA A 20 -26.80 -28.67 -15.30
C ALA A 20 -27.14 -28.98 -16.76
N ASN A 21 -26.98 -27.98 -17.62
CA ASN A 21 -27.01 -28.09 -19.08
C ASN A 21 -25.61 -27.78 -19.64
N THR A 22 -25.13 -28.55 -20.62
CA THR A 22 -23.81 -28.39 -21.24
C THR A 22 -23.52 -26.97 -21.74
N ILE A 23 -24.50 -26.29 -22.35
CA ILE A 23 -24.29 -24.94 -22.88
C ILE A 23 -24.08 -23.90 -21.77
N CYS A 24 -24.68 -24.10 -20.59
CA CYS A 24 -24.60 -23.17 -19.45
C CYS A 24 -23.71 -23.70 -18.31
N PHE A 25 -23.00 -24.81 -18.52
CA PHE A 25 -22.31 -25.52 -17.43
C PHE A 25 -21.26 -24.69 -16.70
N ARG A 26 -20.66 -23.69 -17.34
CA ARG A 26 -19.70 -22.78 -16.67
C ARG A 26 -20.34 -22.01 -15.51
N ASP A 27 -21.59 -21.56 -15.66
CA ASP A 27 -22.33 -20.93 -14.56
C ASP A 27 -22.66 -21.94 -13.46
N THR A 28 -23.04 -23.17 -13.83
CA THR A 28 -23.22 -24.28 -12.88
C THR A 28 -21.95 -24.49 -12.07
N LEU A 29 -20.78 -24.56 -12.71
CA LEU A 29 -19.51 -24.79 -12.05
C LEU A 29 -19.16 -23.68 -11.05
N ARG A 30 -19.39 -22.40 -11.42
CA ARG A 30 -19.26 -21.27 -10.49
C ARG A 30 -20.16 -21.44 -9.26
N MET A 31 -21.42 -21.81 -9.45
CA MET A 31 -22.36 -22.03 -8.34
C MET A 31 -21.91 -23.17 -7.42
N LEU A 32 -21.42 -24.28 -7.97
CA LEU A 32 -20.93 -25.42 -7.18
C LEU A 32 -19.75 -25.03 -6.30
N HIS A 33 -18.76 -24.31 -6.85
CA HIS A 33 -17.61 -23.84 -6.06
C HIS A 33 -18.01 -22.80 -5.01
N ARG A 34 -18.99 -21.92 -5.31
CA ARG A 34 -19.52 -20.96 -4.33
C ARG A 34 -20.21 -21.67 -3.17
N LEU A 35 -21.00 -22.70 -3.44
CA LEU A 35 -21.64 -23.53 -2.40
C LEU A 35 -20.61 -24.24 -1.53
N GLU A 36 -19.55 -24.79 -2.13
CA GLU A 36 -18.46 -25.44 -1.39
C GLU A 36 -17.67 -24.44 -0.54
N TYR A 37 -17.44 -23.22 -1.03
CA TYR A 37 -16.87 -22.15 -0.22
C TYR A 37 -17.74 -21.81 1.00
N LEU A 38 -19.05 -21.65 0.81
CA LEU A 38 -20.00 -21.41 1.91
C LEU A 38 -19.98 -22.55 2.93
N ARG A 39 -19.87 -23.80 2.47
CA ARG A 39 -19.71 -24.98 3.33
C ARG A 39 -18.44 -24.90 4.18
N ARG A 40 -17.30 -24.59 3.55
CA ARG A 40 -15.98 -24.55 4.22
C ARG A 40 -15.83 -23.38 5.19
N CYS A 41 -16.44 -22.24 4.91
CA CYS A 41 -16.40 -21.08 5.82
C CYS A 41 -17.49 -21.14 6.91
N GLY A 42 -18.33 -22.18 6.92
CA GLY A 42 -19.41 -22.35 7.88
C GLY A 42 -20.65 -21.49 7.62
N GLY A 43 -20.69 -20.76 6.49
CA GLY A 43 -21.88 -20.03 6.02
C GLY A 43 -23.01 -20.95 5.54
N TRP A 44 -22.73 -22.24 5.34
CA TRP A 44 -23.72 -23.28 5.04
C TRP A 44 -23.18 -24.65 5.50
N ARG A 45 -24.04 -25.65 5.71
CA ARG A 45 -23.62 -27.02 6.11
C ARG A 45 -24.36 -28.13 5.37
N GLY A 46 -25.10 -27.78 4.32
CA GLY A 46 -25.91 -28.73 3.58
C GLY A 46 -25.15 -29.52 2.53
N LYS A 47 -25.86 -30.42 1.85
CA LYS A 47 -25.37 -31.28 0.75
C LYS A 47 -25.70 -30.68 -0.62
N ILE A 48 -24.81 -30.86 -1.58
CA ILE A 48 -24.94 -30.39 -2.97
C ILE A 48 -25.32 -31.60 -3.83
N MET A 49 -26.41 -31.46 -4.59
CA MET A 49 -26.76 -32.41 -5.63
C MET A 49 -26.81 -31.73 -6.99
N VAL A 50 -26.31 -32.39 -8.03
CA VAL A 50 -26.36 -31.91 -9.40
C VAL A 50 -27.08 -32.92 -10.28
N GLY A 51 -27.97 -32.44 -11.14
CA GLY A 51 -28.72 -33.27 -12.09
C GLY A 51 -28.80 -32.61 -13.46
N GLY A 52 -29.63 -33.18 -14.34
CA GLY A 52 -29.81 -32.67 -15.70
C GLY A 52 -28.87 -33.33 -16.72
N PRO A 53 -29.05 -33.00 -18.01
CA PRO A 53 -28.46 -33.75 -19.13
C PRO A 53 -26.93 -33.70 -19.15
N HIS A 54 -26.29 -32.67 -18.58
CA HIS A 54 -24.84 -32.56 -18.55
C HIS A 54 -24.18 -33.73 -17.81
N THR A 55 -24.80 -34.18 -16.71
CA THR A 55 -24.28 -35.28 -15.89
C THR A 55 -24.17 -36.59 -16.67
N THR A 56 -24.95 -36.76 -17.74
CA THR A 56 -24.92 -37.96 -18.61
C THR A 56 -23.86 -37.86 -19.69
N VAL A 57 -23.61 -36.67 -20.23
CA VAL A 57 -22.74 -36.50 -21.42
C VAL A 57 -21.31 -36.08 -21.08
N ALA A 58 -21.07 -35.54 -19.88
CA ALA A 58 -19.77 -35.00 -19.45
C ALA A 58 -19.58 -35.13 -17.93
N LEU A 59 -19.74 -36.34 -17.41
CA LEU A 59 -19.68 -36.65 -15.97
C LEU A 59 -18.36 -36.24 -15.30
N ASP A 60 -17.25 -36.39 -16.02
CA ASP A 60 -15.88 -36.09 -15.61
C ASP A 60 -15.63 -34.61 -15.32
N THR A 61 -16.53 -33.73 -15.76
CA THR A 61 -16.47 -32.29 -15.49
C THR A 61 -17.09 -31.90 -14.14
N ILE A 62 -17.82 -32.81 -13.48
CA ILE A 62 -18.49 -32.56 -12.20
C ILE A 62 -17.49 -32.67 -11.03
N PRO A 63 -17.29 -31.62 -10.21
CA PRO A 63 -16.32 -31.64 -9.11
C PRO A 63 -16.58 -32.74 -8.07
N ASP A 64 -15.52 -33.29 -7.51
CA ASP A 64 -15.58 -34.42 -6.57
C ASP A 64 -16.22 -34.07 -5.21
N PHE A 65 -16.21 -32.79 -4.81
CA PHE A 65 -16.87 -32.33 -3.58
C PHE A 65 -18.41 -32.31 -3.68
N VAL A 66 -18.97 -32.53 -4.87
CA VAL A 66 -20.43 -32.65 -5.06
C VAL A 66 -20.89 -33.99 -4.50
N ASP A 67 -21.78 -33.93 -3.51
CA ASP A 67 -22.23 -35.11 -2.75
C ASP A 67 -23.01 -36.10 -3.61
N PHE A 68 -23.89 -35.60 -4.50
CA PHE A 68 -24.73 -36.44 -5.35
C PHE A 68 -24.77 -35.94 -6.79
N VAL A 69 -24.58 -36.86 -7.74
CA VAL A 69 -24.67 -36.65 -9.18
C VAL A 69 -25.76 -37.55 -9.73
N VAL A 70 -26.86 -36.95 -10.15
CA VAL A 70 -28.06 -37.66 -10.59
C VAL A 70 -28.11 -37.73 -12.11
N GLN A 71 -28.02 -38.94 -12.65
CA GLN A 71 -28.25 -39.26 -14.05
C GLN A 71 -29.63 -39.88 -14.24
N GLY A 72 -30.34 -39.46 -15.29
CA GLY A 72 -31.70 -39.90 -15.55
C GLY A 72 -32.73 -39.06 -14.78
N GLU A 73 -33.62 -39.73 -14.03
CA GLU A 73 -34.78 -39.08 -13.40
C GLU A 73 -34.46 -38.51 -12.02
N GLY A 74 -34.75 -37.23 -11.82
CA GLY A 74 -34.42 -36.51 -10.59
C GLY A 74 -35.42 -36.71 -9.45
N GLU A 75 -36.71 -36.94 -9.74
CA GLU A 75 -37.76 -36.84 -8.73
C GLU A 75 -37.63 -37.90 -7.64
N ARG A 76 -37.35 -39.16 -8.03
CA ARG A 76 -37.11 -40.24 -7.06
C ARG A 76 -35.74 -40.14 -6.42
N ALA A 77 -34.73 -39.75 -7.20
CA ALA A 77 -33.37 -39.57 -6.70
C ALA A 77 -33.33 -38.54 -5.56
N VAL A 78 -33.96 -37.39 -5.75
CA VAL A 78 -34.02 -36.32 -4.74
C VAL A 78 -34.69 -36.84 -3.47
N LEU A 79 -35.82 -37.56 -3.57
CA LEU A 79 -36.49 -38.17 -2.42
C LEU A 79 -35.59 -39.16 -1.67
N ASP A 80 -34.98 -40.10 -2.39
CA ASP A 80 -34.10 -41.09 -1.77
C ASP A 80 -32.85 -40.45 -1.13
N ILE A 81 -32.34 -39.34 -1.69
CA ILE A 81 -31.23 -38.56 -1.12
C ILE A 81 -31.63 -37.85 0.18
N VAL A 82 -32.77 -37.15 0.19
CA VAL A 82 -33.22 -36.40 1.38
C VAL A 82 -33.68 -37.33 2.50
N GLU A 83 -34.14 -38.53 2.17
CA GLU A 83 -34.52 -39.57 3.13
C GLU A 83 -33.35 -40.49 3.54
N ASP A 84 -32.11 -40.18 3.14
CA ASP A 84 -30.87 -40.95 3.43
C ASP A 84 -30.93 -42.44 3.00
N ARG A 85 -31.71 -42.75 1.96
CA ARG A 85 -31.85 -44.12 1.41
C ARG A 85 -30.70 -44.52 0.49
N VAL A 86 -29.98 -43.55 -0.05
CA VAL A 86 -28.82 -43.73 -0.93
C VAL A 86 -27.60 -43.00 -0.36
N ARG A 87 -26.41 -43.55 -0.65
CA ARG A 87 -25.13 -43.00 -0.13
C ARG A 87 -24.07 -42.87 -1.21
N GLU A 88 -24.30 -43.45 -2.38
CA GLU A 88 -23.42 -43.37 -3.53
C GLU A 88 -23.42 -41.96 -4.11
N ARG A 89 -22.23 -41.50 -4.54
CA ARG A 89 -22.11 -40.19 -5.21
C ARG A 89 -22.83 -40.17 -6.55
N ILE A 90 -22.63 -41.18 -7.39
CA ILE A 90 -23.22 -41.23 -8.73
C ILE A 90 -24.46 -42.11 -8.69
N LEU A 91 -25.60 -41.51 -8.99
CA LEU A 91 -26.92 -42.12 -8.89
C LEU A 91 -27.55 -42.18 -10.27
N SER A 92 -27.80 -43.40 -10.76
CA SER A 92 -28.47 -43.63 -12.04
C SER A 92 -29.89 -44.09 -11.79
N TYR A 93 -30.86 -43.23 -12.10
CA TYR A 93 -32.28 -43.51 -11.90
C TYR A 93 -32.96 -43.85 -13.23
N PRO A 94 -33.73 -44.95 -13.28
CA PRO A 94 -34.39 -45.36 -14.51
C PRO A 94 -35.48 -44.36 -14.87
N ARG A 95 -35.69 -44.23 -16.19
CA ARG A 95 -36.77 -43.44 -16.76
C ARG A 95 -38.14 -43.80 -16.15
N ILE A 96 -38.93 -42.78 -15.81
CA ILE A 96 -40.28 -42.96 -15.31
C ILE A 96 -41.18 -43.40 -16.48
N LYS A 97 -41.79 -44.57 -16.35
CA LYS A 97 -42.65 -45.15 -17.41
C LYS A 97 -43.99 -44.44 -17.53
N LEU A 98 -44.61 -44.09 -16.40
CA LEU A 98 -45.90 -43.42 -16.32
C LEU A 98 -45.72 -42.10 -15.58
N LEU A 99 -45.69 -40.99 -16.32
CA LEU A 99 -45.45 -39.67 -15.72
C LEU A 99 -46.60 -39.25 -14.80
N ASP A 100 -47.84 -39.69 -15.05
CA ASP A 100 -49.02 -39.37 -14.22
C ASP A 100 -48.88 -39.72 -12.74
N ASN A 101 -47.97 -40.65 -12.40
CA ASN A 101 -47.67 -41.01 -11.01
C ASN A 101 -46.88 -39.92 -10.26
N LEU A 102 -46.37 -38.90 -10.95
CA LEU A 102 -45.68 -37.78 -10.32
C LEU A 102 -46.70 -36.85 -9.66
N PRO A 103 -46.38 -36.28 -8.48
CA PRO A 103 -47.23 -35.27 -7.87
C PRO A 103 -47.34 -34.03 -8.76
N MET A 104 -48.37 -33.21 -8.54
CA MET A 104 -48.42 -31.88 -9.14
C MET A 104 -47.25 -31.04 -8.62
N PRO A 105 -46.60 -30.21 -9.45
CA PRO A 105 -45.57 -29.30 -8.96
C PRO A 105 -46.12 -28.42 -7.84
N ALA A 106 -45.27 -28.09 -6.87
CA ALA A 106 -45.62 -27.25 -5.73
C ALA A 106 -45.75 -25.76 -6.13
N TRP A 107 -46.75 -25.46 -6.96
CA TRP A 107 -46.96 -24.15 -7.58
C TRP A 107 -47.17 -23.04 -6.57
N ASP A 108 -47.73 -23.37 -5.40
CA ASP A 108 -47.89 -22.49 -4.25
C ASP A 108 -46.58 -21.83 -3.82
N TYR A 109 -45.43 -22.51 -3.97
CA TYR A 109 -44.13 -21.90 -3.72
C TYR A 109 -43.64 -21.03 -4.88
N PHE A 110 -43.79 -21.49 -6.12
CA PHE A 110 -43.18 -20.84 -7.29
C PHE A 110 -43.90 -19.56 -7.72
N VAL A 111 -45.23 -19.49 -7.58
CA VAL A 111 -46.05 -18.35 -8.04
C VAL A 111 -45.73 -17.04 -7.30
N HIS A 112 -45.21 -17.15 -6.08
CA HIS A 112 -44.82 -15.99 -5.27
C HIS A 112 -43.36 -15.53 -5.52
N MET A 113 -42.61 -16.28 -6.33
CA MET A 113 -41.24 -15.90 -6.72
C MET A 113 -41.26 -14.81 -7.80
N GLN A 114 -40.22 -13.98 -7.82
CA GLN A 114 -40.08 -12.85 -8.76
C GLN A 114 -39.64 -13.31 -10.17
N TYR A 115 -40.42 -14.19 -10.80
CA TYR A 115 -40.22 -14.56 -12.20
C TYR A 115 -40.92 -13.58 -13.15
N ASP A 116 -40.39 -13.41 -14.36
CA ASP A 116 -41.15 -12.77 -15.44
C ASP A 116 -42.15 -13.78 -16.01
N TRP A 117 -43.42 -13.60 -15.63
CA TRP A 117 -44.55 -14.39 -16.11
C TRP A 117 -45.10 -13.87 -17.46
N GLY A 118 -44.29 -13.15 -18.23
CA GLY A 118 -44.59 -12.71 -19.58
C GLY A 118 -44.04 -13.66 -20.64
N LEU A 119 -44.67 -13.64 -21.81
CA LEU A 119 -44.19 -14.37 -22.98
C LEU A 119 -44.68 -13.68 -24.25
N ASP A 120 -43.80 -13.39 -25.19
CA ASP A 120 -44.10 -12.60 -26.41
C ASP A 120 -45.25 -13.18 -27.26
N TRP A 121 -45.56 -14.47 -27.10
CA TRP A 121 -46.70 -15.12 -27.72
C TRP A 121 -48.05 -14.54 -27.26
N PHE A 122 -48.16 -14.14 -25.99
CA PHE A 122 -49.41 -13.74 -25.33
C PHE A 122 -49.36 -12.30 -24.80
N LYS A 123 -50.51 -11.62 -24.82
CA LYS A 123 -50.63 -10.25 -24.29
C LYS A 123 -50.89 -10.23 -22.78
N GLU A 124 -51.64 -11.21 -22.29
CA GLU A 124 -52.08 -11.27 -20.91
C GLU A 124 -51.09 -12.08 -20.04
N LYS A 125 -51.02 -11.73 -18.75
CA LYS A 125 -50.15 -12.35 -17.74
C LYS A 125 -50.99 -12.75 -16.51
N PRO A 126 -50.60 -13.78 -15.74
CA PRO A 126 -49.38 -14.58 -15.86
C PRO A 126 -49.47 -15.73 -16.89
N VAL A 127 -48.37 -16.02 -17.58
CA VAL A 127 -48.18 -17.18 -18.46
C VAL A 127 -47.32 -18.22 -17.75
N PHE A 128 -47.80 -19.46 -17.65
CA PHE A 128 -47.06 -20.55 -17.00
C PHE A 128 -46.39 -21.45 -18.04
N THR A 129 -45.15 -21.85 -17.77
CA THR A 129 -44.45 -22.85 -18.59
C THR A 129 -44.64 -24.25 -18.02
N MET A 130 -45.03 -25.20 -18.87
CA MET A 130 -45.21 -26.61 -18.49
C MET A 130 -44.31 -27.49 -19.34
N ASN A 131 -43.73 -28.52 -18.72
CA ASN A 131 -43.02 -29.59 -19.42
C ASN A 131 -43.83 -30.88 -19.23
N THR A 132 -44.46 -31.37 -20.32
CA THR A 132 -45.43 -32.46 -20.22
C THR A 132 -44.95 -33.80 -20.77
N SER A 133 -43.73 -33.85 -21.29
CA SER A 133 -43.13 -35.05 -21.86
C SER A 133 -41.60 -35.01 -21.79
N ARG A 134 -40.97 -36.17 -21.99
CA ARG A 134 -39.51 -36.30 -21.95
C ARG A 134 -39.02 -36.99 -23.21
N GLY A 135 -37.94 -36.47 -23.78
CA GLY A 135 -37.26 -37.08 -24.90
C GLY A 135 -38.02 -36.98 -26.22
N CYS A 136 -37.47 -37.63 -27.23
CA CYS A 136 -37.91 -37.53 -28.61
C CYS A 136 -37.50 -38.81 -29.35
N PRO A 137 -38.38 -39.46 -30.14
CA PRO A 137 -38.06 -40.72 -30.81
C PRO A 137 -37.28 -40.55 -32.12
N PHE A 138 -37.09 -39.31 -32.57
CA PHE A 138 -36.48 -38.99 -33.87
C PHE A 138 -34.94 -39.09 -33.86
N HIS A 139 -34.35 -39.18 -35.06
CA HIS A 139 -32.94 -39.48 -35.29
C HIS A 139 -32.11 -38.28 -35.79
N CYS A 140 -32.52 -37.06 -35.44
CA CYS A 140 -31.86 -35.84 -35.92
C CYS A 140 -30.38 -35.80 -35.53
N THR A 141 -29.48 -35.66 -36.50
CA THR A 141 -28.01 -35.83 -36.31
C THR A 141 -27.38 -34.72 -35.46
N PHE A 142 -28.00 -33.55 -35.38
CA PHE A 142 -27.53 -32.41 -34.59
C PHE A 142 -27.95 -32.46 -33.11
N CYS A 143 -28.87 -33.34 -32.74
CA CYS A 143 -29.53 -33.35 -31.43
C CYS A 143 -28.90 -34.37 -30.47
N SER A 144 -28.73 -34.01 -29.20
CA SER A 144 -28.21 -34.91 -28.15
C SER A 144 -29.31 -35.67 -27.38
N VAL A 145 -30.59 -35.37 -27.58
CA VAL A 145 -31.73 -36.00 -26.86
C VAL A 145 -31.68 -37.53 -26.93
N GLY A 146 -31.23 -38.10 -28.05
CA GLY A 146 -31.06 -39.55 -28.20
C GLY A 146 -30.05 -40.14 -27.22
N SER A 147 -28.96 -39.43 -26.91
CA SER A 147 -27.93 -39.86 -25.95
C SER A 147 -28.39 -39.78 -24.48
N ILE A 148 -29.33 -38.88 -24.18
CA ILE A 148 -29.85 -38.66 -22.82
C ILE A 148 -31.03 -39.60 -22.53
N TRP A 149 -31.98 -39.69 -23.46
CA TRP A 149 -33.27 -40.36 -23.25
C TRP A 149 -33.44 -41.67 -24.04
N GLY A 150 -32.42 -42.09 -24.79
CA GLY A 150 -32.42 -43.36 -25.54
C GLY A 150 -33.45 -43.43 -26.66
N ARG A 151 -33.77 -42.28 -27.29
CA ARG A 151 -34.80 -42.15 -28.36
C ARG A 151 -36.18 -42.68 -27.97
N LYS A 152 -36.56 -42.51 -26.71
CA LYS A 152 -37.89 -42.86 -26.20
C LYS A 152 -38.68 -41.59 -25.87
N TYR A 153 -40.00 -41.71 -25.92
CA TYR A 153 -40.96 -40.66 -25.59
C TYR A 153 -41.86 -41.11 -24.44
N THR A 154 -41.98 -40.30 -23.39
CA THR A 154 -42.85 -40.55 -22.22
C THR A 154 -43.53 -39.25 -21.89
N PHE A 155 -44.79 -39.31 -21.50
CA PHE A 155 -45.65 -38.15 -21.38
C PHE A 155 -46.68 -38.30 -20.27
N PHE A 156 -47.20 -37.17 -19.78
CA PHE A 156 -48.44 -37.14 -19.01
C PHE A 156 -49.65 -37.44 -19.91
N SER A 157 -50.69 -38.05 -19.35
CA SER A 157 -51.99 -38.17 -20.02
C SER A 157 -52.61 -36.81 -20.31
N ALA A 158 -53.51 -36.77 -21.28
CA ALA A 158 -54.27 -35.59 -21.60
C ALA A 158 -55.12 -35.13 -20.42
N GLU A 159 -55.73 -36.07 -19.69
CA GLU A 159 -56.52 -35.84 -18.47
C GLU A 159 -55.69 -35.12 -17.41
N ARG A 160 -54.46 -35.58 -17.17
CA ARG A 160 -53.55 -34.95 -16.21
C ARG A 160 -53.20 -33.52 -16.62
N ILE A 161 -52.85 -33.31 -17.90
CA ILE A 161 -52.47 -31.97 -18.39
C ILE A 161 -53.62 -30.97 -18.23
N VAL A 162 -54.85 -31.35 -18.63
CA VAL A 162 -56.02 -30.46 -18.51
C VAL A 162 -56.32 -30.16 -17.04
N SER A 163 -56.27 -31.16 -16.16
CA SER A 163 -56.46 -30.96 -14.72
C SER A 163 -55.44 -29.99 -14.11
N ASP A 164 -54.16 -30.09 -14.51
CA ASP A 164 -53.11 -29.19 -14.01
C ASP A 164 -53.34 -27.75 -14.52
N ILE A 165 -53.84 -27.58 -15.75
CA ILE A 165 -54.19 -26.26 -16.31
C ILE A 165 -55.39 -25.65 -15.58
N GLU A 166 -56.44 -26.43 -15.33
CA GLU A 166 -57.61 -26.00 -14.56
C GLU A 166 -57.18 -25.50 -13.17
N HIS A 167 -56.31 -26.25 -12.49
CA HIS A 167 -55.75 -25.85 -11.20
C HIS A 167 -54.97 -24.52 -11.29
N LEU A 168 -54.09 -24.36 -12.29
CA LEU A 168 -53.34 -23.11 -12.50
C LEU A 168 -54.25 -21.92 -12.82
N ALA A 169 -55.32 -22.15 -13.56
CA ALA A 169 -56.33 -21.15 -13.90
C ALA A 169 -57.07 -20.66 -12.66
N GLU A 170 -57.61 -21.61 -11.89
CA GLU A 170 -58.52 -21.35 -10.78
C GLU A 170 -57.79 -20.81 -9.55
N GLN A 171 -56.62 -21.38 -9.23
CA GLN A 171 -55.89 -21.02 -8.00
C GLN A 171 -54.91 -19.87 -8.19
N TYR A 172 -54.31 -19.75 -9.38
CA TYR A 172 -53.22 -18.80 -9.62
C TYR A 172 -53.48 -17.83 -10.78
N GLY A 173 -54.69 -17.86 -11.36
CA GLY A 173 -55.14 -16.88 -12.36
C GLY A 173 -54.39 -16.97 -13.70
N ALA A 174 -53.92 -18.15 -14.09
CA ALA A 174 -53.22 -18.35 -15.36
C ALA A 174 -53.97 -17.74 -16.55
N LYS A 175 -53.27 -16.92 -17.33
CA LYS A 175 -53.76 -16.29 -18.57
C LYS A 175 -53.20 -16.91 -19.83
N GLY A 176 -52.22 -17.80 -19.70
CA GLY A 176 -51.70 -18.58 -20.82
C GLY A 176 -50.81 -19.72 -20.36
N ILE A 177 -50.65 -20.73 -21.22
CA ILE A 177 -49.76 -21.87 -21.00
C ILE A 177 -48.75 -21.97 -22.14
N TYR A 178 -47.47 -22.17 -21.83
CA TYR A 178 -46.46 -22.51 -22.81
C TYR A 178 -45.86 -23.89 -22.54
N PHE A 179 -46.17 -24.85 -23.40
CA PHE A 179 -45.58 -26.18 -23.39
C PHE A 179 -44.15 -26.11 -23.96
N ARG A 180 -43.17 -26.11 -23.05
CA ARG A 180 -41.75 -25.95 -23.37
C ARG A 180 -41.02 -27.28 -23.16
N GLU A 181 -40.90 -28.05 -24.24
CA GLU A 181 -40.46 -29.44 -24.25
C GLU A 181 -40.03 -29.88 -25.65
N ASP A 182 -39.31 -31.00 -25.78
CA ASP A 182 -38.69 -31.43 -27.04
C ASP A 182 -39.68 -31.53 -28.23
N ASN A 183 -40.91 -31.99 -27.99
CA ASN A 183 -41.97 -32.09 -28.99
C ASN A 183 -43.33 -32.41 -28.34
N PHE A 184 -44.21 -31.42 -28.19
CA PHE A 184 -45.54 -31.61 -27.60
C PHE A 184 -46.45 -32.47 -28.48
N THR A 185 -46.34 -32.36 -29.81
CA THR A 185 -47.24 -33.01 -30.77
C THR A 185 -46.75 -34.40 -31.17
N CYS A 186 -45.75 -34.96 -30.48
CA CYS A 186 -45.16 -36.25 -30.85
C CYS A 186 -46.15 -37.42 -30.77
N SER A 187 -47.10 -37.39 -29.81
CA SER A 187 -48.18 -38.37 -29.71
C SER A 187 -49.49 -37.75 -30.20
N ARG A 188 -49.91 -38.15 -31.41
CA ARG A 188 -51.14 -37.65 -32.03
C ARG A 188 -52.39 -38.00 -31.22
N GLU A 189 -52.46 -39.22 -30.71
CA GLU A 189 -53.57 -39.70 -29.89
C GLU A 189 -53.72 -38.84 -28.62
N ARG A 190 -52.60 -38.60 -27.90
CA ARG A 190 -52.57 -37.72 -26.72
C ARG A 190 -53.03 -36.31 -27.06
N LEU A 191 -52.54 -35.75 -28.16
CA LEU A 191 -52.86 -34.38 -28.59
C LEU A 191 -54.35 -34.22 -28.90
N ILE A 192 -54.93 -35.14 -29.66
CA ILE A 192 -56.36 -35.12 -30.00
C ILE A 192 -57.20 -35.22 -28.73
N ARG A 193 -56.86 -36.15 -27.83
CA ARG A 193 -57.56 -36.31 -26.55
C ARG A 193 -57.47 -35.05 -25.69
N PHE A 194 -56.30 -34.44 -25.61
CA PHE A 194 -56.09 -33.18 -24.91
C PHE A 194 -56.98 -32.06 -25.46
N CYS A 195 -57.03 -31.89 -26.78
CA CYS A 195 -57.85 -30.87 -27.40
C CYS A 195 -59.35 -31.07 -27.15
N HIS A 196 -59.84 -32.32 -27.27
CA HIS A 196 -61.22 -32.64 -26.93
C HIS A 196 -61.54 -32.34 -25.47
N LEU A 197 -60.67 -32.72 -24.53
CA LEU A 197 -60.89 -32.43 -23.11
C LEU A 197 -60.93 -30.93 -22.80
N MET A 198 -60.06 -30.13 -23.42
CA MET A 198 -60.09 -28.67 -23.27
C MET A 198 -61.45 -28.09 -23.72
N ILE A 199 -62.00 -28.60 -24.82
CA ILE A 199 -63.31 -28.17 -25.36
C ILE A 199 -64.47 -28.69 -24.49
N GLU A 200 -64.47 -29.99 -24.17
CA GLU A 200 -65.51 -30.66 -23.36
C GLU A 200 -65.65 -30.04 -21.97
N ARG A 201 -64.53 -29.66 -21.35
CA ARG A 201 -64.50 -29.02 -20.03
C ARG A 201 -64.57 -27.50 -20.07
N ASN A 202 -64.65 -26.90 -21.27
CA ASN A 202 -64.72 -25.46 -21.47
C ASN A 202 -63.53 -24.69 -20.84
N VAL A 203 -62.33 -25.25 -20.94
CA VAL A 203 -61.09 -24.64 -20.43
C VAL A 203 -60.58 -23.60 -21.43
N ASN A 204 -60.95 -22.35 -21.22
CA ASN A 204 -60.67 -21.24 -22.14
C ASN A 204 -59.34 -20.52 -21.85
N ILE A 205 -58.22 -21.26 -21.89
CA ILE A 205 -56.88 -20.67 -21.74
C ILE A 205 -56.10 -20.77 -23.04
N PRO A 206 -55.52 -19.66 -23.54
CA PRO A 206 -54.67 -19.70 -24.72
C PRO A 206 -53.36 -20.42 -24.42
N TRP A 207 -52.91 -21.26 -25.35
CA TRP A 207 -51.66 -22.01 -25.17
C TRP A 207 -50.78 -22.04 -26.42
N ALA A 208 -49.51 -22.36 -26.20
CA ALA A 208 -48.47 -22.43 -27.21
C ALA A 208 -47.58 -23.64 -26.96
N CYS A 209 -46.94 -24.17 -28.01
CA CYS A 209 -46.07 -25.36 -27.87
C CYS A 209 -44.93 -25.41 -28.88
N GLU A 210 -43.92 -26.21 -28.56
CA GLU A 210 -42.88 -26.67 -29.49
C GLU A 210 -43.35 -27.92 -30.26
N THR A 211 -43.22 -27.90 -31.58
CA THR A 211 -43.75 -28.93 -32.49
C THR A 211 -42.87 -29.14 -33.72
N ARG A 212 -43.14 -30.20 -34.48
CA ARG A 212 -42.53 -30.48 -35.78
C ARG A 212 -43.53 -30.23 -36.90
N ALA A 213 -43.03 -29.78 -38.05
CA ALA A 213 -43.88 -29.49 -39.21
C ALA A 213 -44.67 -30.73 -39.71
N ASP A 214 -44.05 -31.91 -39.71
CA ASP A 214 -44.69 -33.18 -40.12
C ASP A 214 -45.77 -33.68 -39.16
N ALA A 215 -45.91 -33.09 -37.97
CA ALA A 215 -46.98 -33.42 -37.03
C ALA A 215 -48.26 -32.59 -37.27
N LEU A 216 -48.21 -31.57 -38.13
CA LEU A 216 -49.30 -30.65 -38.37
C LEU A 216 -50.00 -30.95 -39.69
N ASP A 217 -51.29 -31.27 -39.61
CA ASP A 217 -52.21 -31.27 -40.74
C ASP A 217 -53.36 -30.30 -40.48
N ARG A 218 -54.15 -30.03 -41.51
CA ARG A 218 -55.23 -29.04 -41.46
C ARG A 218 -56.27 -29.34 -40.38
N GLU A 219 -56.70 -30.60 -40.26
CA GLU A 219 -57.74 -31.02 -39.32
C GLU A 219 -57.27 -30.92 -37.87
N THR A 220 -56.06 -31.40 -37.59
CA THR A 220 -55.46 -31.36 -36.25
C THR A 220 -55.17 -29.91 -35.85
N THR A 221 -54.68 -29.08 -36.77
CA THR A 221 -54.43 -27.66 -36.51
C THR A 221 -55.73 -26.92 -36.19
N ALA A 222 -56.82 -27.23 -36.90
CA ALA A 222 -58.14 -26.68 -36.62
C ALA A 222 -58.62 -27.06 -35.20
N LEU A 223 -58.49 -28.34 -34.84
CA LEU A 223 -58.86 -28.84 -33.52
C LEU A 223 -58.02 -28.18 -32.41
N MET A 224 -56.70 -28.05 -32.61
CA MET A 224 -55.81 -27.35 -31.68
C MET A 224 -56.23 -25.89 -31.49
N TYR A 225 -56.56 -25.19 -32.57
CA TYR A 225 -57.03 -23.80 -32.50
C TYR A 225 -58.32 -23.66 -31.68
N GLN A 226 -59.30 -24.54 -31.95
CA GLN A 226 -60.56 -24.61 -31.19
C GLN A 226 -60.33 -24.88 -29.71
N ALA A 227 -59.34 -25.73 -29.40
CA ALA A 227 -58.92 -26.04 -28.03
C ALA A 227 -58.03 -24.97 -27.37
N GLY A 228 -57.79 -23.82 -28.03
CA GLY A 228 -57.08 -22.68 -27.43
C GLY A 228 -55.64 -22.45 -27.92
N ALA A 229 -55.13 -23.21 -28.90
CA ALA A 229 -53.79 -22.96 -29.45
C ALA A 229 -53.69 -21.58 -30.11
N ARG A 230 -52.65 -20.81 -29.79
CA ARG A 230 -52.42 -19.47 -30.39
C ARG A 230 -51.02 -19.26 -30.95
N ALA A 231 -50.03 -20.08 -30.57
CA ALA A 231 -48.70 -19.98 -31.16
C ALA A 231 -47.96 -21.32 -31.20
N PHE A 232 -47.18 -21.57 -32.26
CA PHE A 232 -46.30 -22.74 -32.37
C PHE A 232 -44.85 -22.34 -32.64
N TYR A 233 -43.92 -22.96 -31.92
CA TYR A 233 -42.51 -22.97 -32.26
C TYR A 233 -42.23 -24.21 -33.10
N ILE A 234 -41.86 -24.01 -34.37
CA ILE A 234 -41.73 -25.08 -35.37
C ILE A 234 -40.25 -25.22 -35.73
N GLY A 235 -39.71 -26.42 -35.56
CA GLY A 235 -38.41 -26.81 -36.12
C GLY A 235 -38.49 -26.92 -37.64
N VAL A 236 -37.97 -25.90 -38.34
CA VAL A 236 -37.85 -25.85 -39.81
C VAL A 236 -36.47 -26.33 -40.25
N GLU A 237 -35.44 -25.99 -39.48
CA GLU A 237 -34.02 -26.32 -39.66
C GLU A 237 -33.38 -25.81 -40.97
N SER A 238 -33.91 -26.11 -42.15
CA SER A 238 -33.38 -25.65 -43.44
C SER A 238 -34.47 -25.62 -44.51
N GLY A 239 -34.33 -24.70 -45.49
CA GLY A 239 -35.12 -24.72 -46.73
C GLY A 239 -34.49 -25.52 -47.87
N SER A 240 -33.40 -26.26 -47.59
CA SER A 240 -32.80 -27.19 -48.54
C SER A 240 -33.12 -28.63 -48.14
N GLN A 241 -33.83 -29.37 -49.00
CA GLN A 241 -34.14 -30.79 -48.76
C GLN A 241 -32.86 -31.60 -48.52
N ARG A 242 -31.79 -31.30 -49.25
CA ARG A 242 -30.47 -31.93 -49.07
C ARG A 242 -29.96 -31.80 -47.63
N MET A 243 -30.14 -30.63 -47.01
CA MET A 243 -29.73 -30.38 -45.62
C MET A 243 -30.67 -31.06 -44.63
N LEU A 244 -31.98 -31.07 -44.88
CA LEU A 244 -32.95 -31.81 -44.06
C LEU A 244 -32.66 -33.32 -44.03
N ASP A 245 -32.30 -33.88 -45.18
CA ASP A 245 -31.91 -35.29 -45.32
C ASP A 245 -30.59 -35.57 -44.61
N PHE A 246 -29.60 -34.66 -44.74
CA PHE A 246 -28.33 -34.73 -44.03
C PHE A 246 -28.51 -34.65 -42.50
N PHE A 247 -29.45 -33.84 -42.03
CA PHE A 247 -29.84 -33.77 -40.62
C PHE A 247 -30.63 -34.99 -40.16
N LYS A 248 -31.07 -35.87 -41.07
CA LYS A 248 -32.03 -36.95 -40.80
C LYS A 248 -33.27 -36.44 -40.07
N LYS A 249 -33.75 -35.25 -40.47
CA LYS A 249 -34.92 -34.63 -39.86
C LYS A 249 -36.20 -35.40 -40.17
N GLY A 250 -36.28 -36.02 -41.36
CA GLY A 250 -37.42 -36.82 -41.79
C GLY A 250 -38.65 -35.98 -42.18
N VAL A 251 -38.43 -34.75 -42.65
CA VAL A 251 -39.47 -33.78 -43.05
C VAL A 251 -39.20 -33.32 -44.47
N THR A 252 -40.25 -33.07 -45.25
CA THR A 252 -40.15 -32.48 -46.59
C THR A 252 -40.44 -30.97 -46.58
N LEU A 253 -39.93 -30.26 -47.59
CA LEU A 253 -40.24 -28.84 -47.76
C LEU A 253 -41.75 -28.57 -47.89
N GLU A 254 -42.49 -29.50 -48.51
CA GLU A 254 -43.93 -29.37 -48.66
C GLU A 254 -44.66 -29.46 -47.32
N GLN A 255 -44.29 -30.42 -46.47
CA GLN A 255 -44.83 -30.51 -45.10
C GLN A 255 -44.57 -29.24 -44.29
N ILE A 256 -43.42 -28.59 -44.50
CA ILE A 256 -43.12 -27.29 -43.87
C ILE A 256 -44.07 -26.21 -44.41
N ARG A 257 -44.24 -26.09 -45.72
CA ARG A 257 -45.18 -25.11 -46.31
C ARG A 257 -46.60 -25.30 -45.83
N ASP A 258 -47.06 -26.55 -45.84
CA ASP A 258 -48.39 -26.97 -45.41
C ASP A 258 -48.62 -26.57 -43.95
N ALA A 259 -47.71 -26.93 -43.05
CA ALA A 259 -47.80 -26.60 -41.63
C ALA A 259 -47.99 -25.09 -41.38
N PHE A 260 -47.20 -24.24 -42.05
CA PHE A 260 -47.32 -22.79 -41.91
C PHE A 260 -48.57 -22.23 -42.58
N THR A 261 -49.03 -22.84 -43.68
CA THR A 261 -50.28 -22.49 -44.35
C THR A 261 -51.48 -22.76 -43.44
N TYR A 262 -51.55 -23.95 -42.84
CA TYR A 262 -52.63 -24.31 -41.91
C TYR A 262 -52.63 -23.38 -40.69
N CYS A 263 -51.47 -23.07 -40.11
CA CYS A 263 -51.40 -22.12 -39.00
C CYS A 263 -51.95 -20.73 -39.39
N ARG A 264 -51.64 -20.26 -40.59
CA ARG A 264 -52.11 -18.96 -41.09
C ARG A 264 -53.62 -18.95 -41.32
N GLU A 265 -54.19 -20.03 -41.87
CA GLU A 265 -55.64 -20.17 -42.07
C GLU A 265 -56.42 -19.96 -40.76
N PHE A 266 -55.91 -20.49 -39.64
CA PHE A 266 -56.55 -20.38 -38.33
C PHE A 266 -56.06 -19.20 -37.48
N GLY A 267 -55.12 -18.39 -37.98
CA GLY A 267 -54.58 -17.24 -37.24
C GLY A 267 -53.67 -17.62 -36.06
N ILE A 268 -53.02 -18.79 -36.11
CA ILE A 268 -52.01 -19.22 -35.14
C ILE A 268 -50.68 -18.55 -35.48
N LYS A 269 -50.05 -17.91 -34.49
CA LYS A 269 -48.71 -17.33 -34.63
C LYS A 269 -47.67 -18.43 -34.79
N THR A 270 -46.61 -18.18 -35.55
CA THR A 270 -45.58 -19.19 -35.82
C THR A 270 -44.18 -18.67 -35.61
N GLY A 271 -43.36 -19.49 -34.96
CA GLY A 271 -41.92 -19.33 -34.84
C GLY A 271 -41.21 -20.33 -35.73
N ALA A 272 -40.34 -19.87 -36.62
CA ALA A 272 -39.51 -20.74 -37.45
C ALA A 272 -38.10 -20.83 -36.87
N SER A 273 -37.73 -22.00 -36.35
CA SER A 273 -36.38 -22.30 -35.91
C SER A 273 -35.55 -22.87 -37.05
N ILE A 274 -34.52 -22.16 -37.48
CA ILE A 274 -33.61 -22.59 -38.55
C ILE A 274 -32.20 -22.80 -38.00
N ILE A 275 -31.43 -23.69 -38.62
CA ILE A 275 -30.02 -23.95 -38.29
C ILE A 275 -29.17 -23.39 -39.42
N ILE A 276 -28.12 -22.64 -39.07
CA ILE A 276 -27.22 -22.02 -40.05
C ILE A 276 -25.76 -22.37 -39.72
N GLY A 277 -24.94 -22.58 -40.74
CA GLY A 277 -23.52 -22.88 -40.63
C GLY A 277 -23.25 -24.33 -40.24
N ALA A 278 -24.14 -25.26 -40.55
CA ALA A 278 -23.93 -26.68 -40.28
C ALA A 278 -22.89 -27.30 -41.25
N PRO A 279 -22.27 -28.45 -40.90
CA PRO A 279 -21.36 -29.15 -41.80
C PRO A 279 -21.99 -29.40 -43.17
N THR A 280 -21.21 -29.23 -44.24
CA THR A 280 -21.61 -29.37 -45.66
C THR A 280 -22.62 -28.33 -46.17
N GLU A 281 -23.13 -27.40 -45.35
CA GLU A 281 -24.06 -26.37 -45.82
C GLU A 281 -23.36 -25.39 -46.78
N THR A 282 -23.99 -25.11 -47.92
CA THR A 282 -23.47 -24.17 -48.92
C THR A 282 -24.26 -22.85 -48.88
N GLU A 283 -23.69 -21.79 -49.44
CA GLU A 283 -24.40 -20.50 -49.60
C GLU A 283 -25.72 -20.64 -50.38
N GLU A 284 -25.81 -21.62 -51.29
CA GLU A 284 -27.05 -21.91 -52.02
C GLU A 284 -28.13 -22.54 -51.11
N ASP A 285 -27.74 -23.41 -50.18
CA ASP A 285 -28.69 -23.96 -49.19
C ASP A 285 -29.19 -22.87 -48.23
N VAL A 286 -28.31 -21.94 -47.84
CA VAL A 286 -28.69 -20.78 -47.02
C VAL A 286 -29.69 -19.90 -47.78
N LYS A 287 -29.44 -19.60 -49.07
CA LYS A 287 -30.39 -18.85 -49.91
C LYS A 287 -31.75 -19.54 -49.99
N LYS A 288 -31.79 -20.86 -50.21
CA LYS A 288 -33.03 -21.65 -50.22
C LYS A 288 -33.76 -21.58 -48.88
N THR A 289 -33.01 -21.60 -47.76
CA THR A 289 -33.58 -21.44 -46.42
C THR A 289 -34.28 -20.09 -46.26
N PHE A 290 -33.64 -18.99 -46.64
CA PHE A 290 -34.28 -17.67 -46.55
C PHE A 290 -35.40 -17.46 -47.56
N ALA A 291 -35.29 -18.01 -48.78
CA ALA A 291 -36.39 -18.02 -49.74
C ALA A 291 -37.62 -18.75 -49.20
N LEU A 292 -37.43 -19.89 -48.52
CA LEU A 292 -38.52 -20.59 -47.84
C LEU A 292 -39.10 -19.71 -46.73
N ILE A 293 -38.29 -19.05 -45.89
CA ILE A 293 -38.79 -18.14 -44.83
C ILE A 293 -39.64 -17.00 -45.40
N GLU A 294 -39.23 -16.39 -46.53
CA GLU A 294 -40.01 -15.36 -47.23
C GLU A 294 -41.33 -15.89 -47.80
N GLU A 295 -41.35 -17.16 -48.19
CA GLU A 295 -42.54 -17.88 -48.66
C GLU A 295 -43.51 -18.19 -47.51
N ILE A 296 -43.02 -18.85 -46.45
CA ILE A 296 -43.86 -19.31 -45.33
C ILE A 296 -44.21 -18.19 -44.34
N LYS A 297 -43.53 -17.03 -44.39
CA LYS A 297 -43.84 -15.81 -43.61
C LYS A 297 -44.20 -16.10 -42.14
N PRO A 298 -43.24 -16.60 -41.34
CA PRO A 298 -43.48 -16.86 -39.92
C PRO A 298 -43.71 -15.55 -39.17
N THR A 299 -44.33 -15.62 -37.99
CA THR A 299 -44.46 -14.45 -37.10
C THR A 299 -43.09 -14.00 -36.59
N VAL A 300 -42.21 -14.97 -36.30
CA VAL A 300 -40.84 -14.73 -35.86
C VAL A 300 -39.92 -15.83 -36.41
N THR A 301 -38.70 -15.46 -36.77
CA THR A 301 -37.67 -16.41 -37.21
C THR A 301 -36.52 -16.41 -36.21
N TRP A 302 -36.15 -17.60 -35.75
CA TRP A 302 -34.99 -17.82 -34.87
C TRP A 302 -33.88 -18.54 -35.65
N PRO A 303 -32.90 -17.79 -36.17
CA PRO A 303 -31.69 -18.41 -36.70
C PRO A 303 -30.87 -18.98 -35.54
N ASN A 304 -30.40 -20.22 -35.66
CA ASN A 304 -29.50 -20.86 -34.71
C ASN A 304 -28.20 -21.19 -35.44
N VAL A 305 -27.14 -20.44 -35.18
CA VAL A 305 -25.80 -20.79 -35.67
C VAL A 305 -25.35 -22.09 -35.02
N PHE A 306 -25.01 -23.07 -35.85
CA PHE A 306 -24.69 -24.43 -35.43
C PHE A 306 -23.49 -24.47 -34.46
N VAL A 307 -23.69 -25.12 -33.33
CA VAL A 307 -22.64 -25.54 -32.40
C VAL A 307 -22.79 -27.04 -32.21
N GLY A 308 -21.72 -27.80 -32.43
CA GLY A 308 -21.73 -29.25 -32.24
C GLY A 308 -21.81 -29.59 -30.76
N ILE A 309 -22.88 -30.30 -30.36
CA ILE A 309 -23.06 -30.80 -28.99
C ILE A 309 -22.36 -32.17 -28.86
N PRO A 310 -21.60 -32.42 -27.77
CA PRO A 310 -21.00 -33.73 -27.51
C PRO A 310 -21.97 -34.88 -27.72
N ASN A 311 -21.45 -36.00 -28.23
CA ASN A 311 -22.21 -37.23 -28.50
C ASN A 311 -23.33 -37.12 -29.54
N SER A 312 -23.44 -36.01 -30.29
CA SER A 312 -24.26 -35.94 -31.50
C SER A 312 -23.48 -36.38 -32.74
N ASP A 313 -24.16 -37.03 -33.69
CA ASP A 313 -23.58 -37.50 -34.96
C ASP A 313 -22.88 -36.35 -35.71
N LEU A 314 -23.49 -35.16 -35.71
CA LEU A 314 -23.00 -34.01 -36.44
C LEU A 314 -21.79 -33.34 -35.79
N CYS A 315 -21.69 -33.40 -34.47
CA CYS A 315 -20.50 -33.01 -33.72
C CYS A 315 -19.31 -33.91 -34.09
N GLN A 316 -19.50 -35.24 -34.04
CA GLN A 316 -18.47 -36.20 -34.43
C GLN A 316 -18.02 -35.99 -35.88
N TYR A 317 -18.97 -35.78 -36.79
CA TYR A 317 -18.67 -35.46 -38.19
C TYR A 317 -17.78 -34.22 -38.33
N GLY A 318 -18.07 -33.13 -37.59
CA GLY A 318 -17.27 -31.90 -37.60
C GLY A 318 -15.84 -32.11 -37.11
N VAL A 319 -15.64 -32.95 -36.09
CA VAL A 319 -14.32 -33.30 -35.55
C VAL A 319 -13.55 -34.18 -36.54
N SER A 320 -14.12 -35.31 -36.97
CA SER A 320 -13.44 -36.28 -37.85
C SER A 320 -13.03 -35.69 -39.21
N ASN A 321 -13.77 -34.71 -39.71
CA ASN A 321 -13.45 -34.02 -40.97
C ASN A 321 -12.64 -32.72 -40.78
N ARG A 322 -12.15 -32.42 -39.57
CA ARG A 322 -11.32 -31.23 -39.25
C ARG A 322 -11.98 -29.90 -39.69
N LEU A 323 -13.30 -29.83 -39.53
CA LEU A 323 -14.12 -28.65 -39.86
C LEU A 323 -14.19 -27.63 -38.71
N HIS A 324 -13.76 -28.04 -37.52
CA HIS A 324 -13.77 -27.20 -36.34
C HIS A 324 -12.70 -26.09 -36.40
N GLU A 325 -13.04 -24.95 -35.80
CA GLU A 325 -12.15 -23.84 -35.50
C GLU A 325 -11.69 -23.91 -34.04
N PHE A 326 -12.58 -24.32 -33.15
CA PHE A 326 -12.31 -24.44 -31.72
C PHE A 326 -13.20 -25.52 -31.10
N ILE A 327 -12.64 -26.28 -30.14
CA ILE A 327 -13.37 -27.20 -29.28
C ILE A 327 -13.11 -26.75 -27.86
N ASP A 328 -14.18 -26.49 -27.10
CA ASP A 328 -14.02 -26.04 -25.72
C ASP A 328 -13.90 -27.21 -24.73
N ASP A 329 -13.63 -26.87 -23.46
CA ASP A 329 -13.45 -27.81 -22.34
C ASP A 329 -14.67 -28.70 -22.05
N ARG A 330 -15.84 -28.35 -22.60
CA ARG A 330 -17.10 -29.11 -22.47
C ARG A 330 -17.33 -30.03 -23.67
N GLY A 331 -16.44 -30.01 -24.64
CA GLY A 331 -16.56 -30.73 -25.91
C GLY A 331 -17.49 -30.06 -26.92
N LEU A 332 -17.88 -28.78 -26.74
CA LEU A 332 -18.65 -28.07 -27.75
C LEU A 332 -17.77 -27.73 -28.95
N VAL A 333 -18.26 -28.02 -30.14
CA VAL A 333 -17.51 -27.87 -31.38
C VAL A 333 -18.01 -26.65 -32.17
N TYR A 334 -17.12 -25.66 -32.34
CA TYR A 334 -17.36 -24.47 -33.14
C TYR A 334 -16.71 -24.63 -34.50
N LEU A 335 -17.46 -24.44 -35.59
CA LEU A 335 -16.95 -24.63 -36.96
C LEU A 335 -16.28 -23.36 -37.51
N LYS A 336 -15.38 -23.53 -38.48
CA LYS A 336 -14.68 -22.42 -39.17
C LYS A 336 -15.64 -21.34 -39.67
N GLY A 337 -15.43 -20.09 -39.23
CA GLY A 337 -16.29 -18.94 -39.55
C GLY A 337 -17.51 -18.78 -38.65
N HIS A 338 -17.54 -19.45 -37.47
CA HIS A 338 -18.65 -19.38 -36.51
C HIS A 338 -18.94 -17.94 -36.07
N ASN A 339 -17.89 -17.17 -35.79
CA ASN A 339 -18.01 -15.78 -35.34
C ASN A 339 -18.62 -14.87 -36.39
N ASP A 340 -18.21 -15.01 -37.65
CA ASP A 340 -18.75 -14.22 -38.76
C ASP A 340 -20.24 -14.51 -38.97
N ARG A 341 -20.63 -15.79 -38.91
CA ARG A 341 -22.04 -16.20 -38.96
C ARG A 341 -22.83 -15.68 -37.77
N SER A 342 -22.30 -15.82 -36.55
CA SER A 342 -22.93 -15.32 -35.34
C SER A 342 -23.17 -13.80 -35.42
N LYS A 343 -22.17 -13.03 -35.87
CA LYS A 343 -22.32 -11.59 -36.10
C LYS A 343 -23.33 -11.27 -37.20
N ARG A 344 -23.33 -12.03 -38.30
CA ARG A 344 -24.28 -11.85 -39.43
C ARG A 344 -25.73 -12.07 -39.00
N PHE A 345 -26.02 -13.10 -38.20
CA PHE A 345 -27.39 -13.51 -37.88
C PHE A 345 -27.91 -12.96 -36.54
N TYR A 346 -27.05 -12.77 -35.55
CA TYR A 346 -27.44 -12.23 -34.24
C TYR A 346 -27.11 -10.74 -34.06
N GLY A 347 -26.22 -10.20 -34.88
CA GLY A 347 -25.67 -8.86 -34.67
C GLY A 347 -24.97 -8.76 -33.31
N ASN A 348 -25.29 -7.71 -32.57
CA ASN A 348 -24.81 -7.51 -31.19
C ASN A 348 -25.86 -7.88 -30.13
N ARG A 349 -26.97 -8.53 -30.52
CA ARG A 349 -28.08 -8.83 -29.60
C ARG A 349 -27.79 -9.99 -28.66
N TRP A 350 -26.95 -10.94 -29.09
CA TRP A 350 -26.58 -12.14 -28.35
C TRP A 350 -25.08 -12.39 -28.48
N ASN A 351 -24.41 -12.65 -27.35
CA ASN A 351 -22.99 -13.03 -27.34
C ASN A 351 -22.84 -14.53 -27.62
N ALA A 352 -22.98 -14.92 -28.89
CA ALA A 352 -22.89 -16.31 -29.36
C ALA A 352 -21.55 -16.63 -30.06
N SER A 353 -20.58 -15.71 -30.01
CA SER A 353 -19.24 -15.93 -30.55
C SER A 353 -18.51 -17.06 -29.81
N ILE A 354 -17.54 -17.66 -30.48
CA ILE A 354 -16.48 -18.46 -29.85
C ILE A 354 -15.96 -17.61 -28.70
N PRO A 355 -15.92 -18.14 -27.47
CA PRO A 355 -15.67 -17.33 -26.28
C PRO A 355 -14.18 -16.98 -26.10
N VAL A 356 -13.40 -16.97 -27.19
CA VAL A 356 -11.94 -16.77 -27.23
C VAL A 356 -11.59 -15.76 -28.33
N SER A 357 -10.69 -14.82 -28.03
CA SER A 357 -10.05 -13.96 -29.03
C SER A 357 -8.60 -14.39 -29.28
N PHE A 358 -8.34 -14.97 -30.46
CA PHE A 358 -6.99 -15.43 -30.81
C PHE A 358 -5.99 -14.28 -31.06
N SER A 359 -6.46 -13.15 -31.59
CA SER A 359 -5.60 -12.02 -31.97
C SER A 359 -5.41 -11.00 -30.84
N ARG A 360 -6.45 -10.75 -30.05
CA ARG A 360 -6.46 -9.78 -28.95
C ARG A 360 -7.12 -10.40 -27.72
N PRO A 361 -6.44 -11.36 -27.05
CA PRO A 361 -6.98 -11.95 -25.83
C PRO A 361 -7.13 -10.86 -24.77
N LYS A 362 -8.13 -10.97 -23.89
CA LYS A 362 -8.30 -10.01 -22.80
C LYS A 362 -7.32 -10.27 -21.66
N VAL A 363 -7.04 -11.54 -21.38
CA VAL A 363 -6.10 -11.99 -20.33
C VAL A 363 -4.94 -12.77 -20.95
N SER A 364 -3.71 -12.52 -20.50
CA SER A 364 -2.59 -13.42 -20.70
C SER A 364 -2.28 -14.12 -19.39
N VAL A 365 -2.53 -15.42 -19.32
CA VAL A 365 -2.10 -16.25 -18.19
C VAL A 365 -0.63 -16.61 -18.41
N VAL A 366 0.23 -16.38 -17.42
CA VAL A 366 1.67 -16.67 -17.52
C VAL A 366 2.09 -17.65 -16.43
N LEU A 367 2.69 -18.75 -16.87
CA LEU A 367 3.24 -19.83 -16.06
C LEU A 367 4.69 -20.09 -16.47
N SER A 368 5.56 -20.28 -15.48
CA SER A 368 6.91 -20.80 -15.69
C SER A 368 7.06 -22.10 -14.93
N THR A 369 7.78 -23.06 -15.51
CA THR A 369 7.97 -24.40 -14.93
C THR A 369 9.43 -24.83 -15.04
N TYR A 370 9.90 -25.58 -14.04
CA TYR A 370 11.19 -26.25 -14.04
C TYR A 370 11.08 -27.56 -13.27
N ASN A 371 11.05 -28.68 -14.00
CA ASN A 371 10.90 -30.03 -13.44
C ASN A 371 9.57 -30.29 -12.69
N ASP A 372 8.45 -29.73 -13.18
CA ASP A 372 7.12 -29.91 -12.55
C ASP A 372 6.24 -30.92 -13.31
N GLY A 373 6.82 -31.86 -14.06
CA GLY A 373 6.06 -32.72 -14.98
C GLY A 373 4.95 -33.53 -14.30
N HIS A 374 5.07 -33.79 -13.00
CA HIS A 374 4.03 -34.46 -12.22
C HIS A 374 2.76 -33.60 -12.02
N TYR A 375 2.90 -32.30 -11.74
CA TYR A 375 1.79 -31.41 -11.39
C TYR A 375 1.31 -30.55 -12.55
N LEU A 376 2.18 -30.26 -13.51
CA LEU A 376 1.91 -29.37 -14.64
C LEU A 376 0.63 -29.72 -15.41
N PRO A 377 0.30 -31.00 -15.72
CA PRO A 377 -0.96 -31.32 -16.41
C PRO A 377 -2.20 -30.83 -15.66
N ILE A 378 -2.22 -30.95 -14.32
CA ILE A 378 -3.35 -30.54 -13.48
C ILE A 378 -3.43 -29.01 -13.42
N ALA A 379 -2.29 -28.34 -13.26
CA ALA A 379 -2.22 -26.87 -13.29
C ALA A 379 -2.72 -26.32 -14.63
N MET A 380 -2.30 -26.92 -15.74
CA MET A 380 -2.73 -26.52 -17.08
C MET A 380 -4.24 -26.71 -17.28
N ASP A 381 -4.75 -27.88 -16.91
CA ASP A 381 -6.18 -28.19 -17.00
C ASP A 381 -7.04 -27.19 -16.20
N SER A 382 -6.57 -26.77 -15.02
CA SER A 382 -7.27 -25.77 -14.20
C SER A 382 -7.42 -24.40 -14.87
N ILE A 383 -6.48 -24.01 -15.75
CA ILE A 383 -6.55 -22.78 -16.54
C ILE A 383 -7.43 -22.96 -17.77
N LEU A 384 -7.35 -24.11 -18.46
CA LEU A 384 -8.14 -24.38 -19.66
C LEU A 384 -9.66 -24.45 -19.37
N LYS A 385 -10.01 -24.89 -18.16
CA LYS A 385 -11.39 -25.03 -17.66
C LYS A 385 -11.95 -23.76 -16.98
N GLN A 386 -11.29 -22.61 -17.10
CA GLN A 386 -11.79 -21.36 -16.51
C GLN A 386 -13.14 -20.93 -17.11
N THR A 387 -14.05 -20.36 -16.33
CA THR A 387 -15.34 -19.89 -16.85
C THR A 387 -15.17 -18.73 -17.84
N PHE A 388 -14.11 -17.93 -17.66
CA PHE A 388 -13.67 -16.91 -18.61
C PHE A 388 -12.70 -17.50 -19.63
N GLN A 389 -13.07 -17.46 -20.91
CA GLN A 389 -12.34 -18.14 -21.99
C GLN A 389 -11.51 -17.21 -22.88
N ASP A 390 -11.70 -15.89 -22.80
CA ASP A 390 -11.00 -14.92 -23.64
C ASP A 390 -9.58 -14.63 -23.12
N PHE A 391 -8.75 -15.67 -23.13
CA PHE A 391 -7.38 -15.63 -22.68
C PHE A 391 -6.42 -16.34 -23.63
N GLU A 392 -5.15 -15.97 -23.54
CA GLU A 392 -4.04 -16.81 -23.99
C GLU A 392 -3.26 -17.34 -22.78
N PHE A 393 -2.58 -18.47 -22.95
CA PHE A 393 -1.84 -19.12 -21.89
C PHE A 393 -0.39 -19.33 -22.31
N ILE A 394 0.50 -18.57 -21.69
CA ILE A 394 1.93 -18.56 -21.99
C ILE A 394 2.66 -19.39 -20.95
N ILE A 395 3.30 -20.46 -21.42
CA ILE A 395 4.07 -21.38 -20.60
C ILE A 395 5.56 -21.25 -20.96
N VAL A 396 6.40 -21.00 -19.96
CA VAL A 396 7.86 -20.91 -20.12
C VAL A 396 8.53 -22.08 -19.39
N ASP A 397 9.00 -23.06 -20.16
CA ASP A 397 9.85 -24.15 -19.66
C ASP A 397 11.29 -23.65 -19.47
N ASP A 398 11.74 -23.57 -18.22
CA ASP A 398 13.05 -23.04 -17.85
C ASP A 398 14.16 -24.11 -17.93
N ALA A 399 14.22 -24.78 -19.08
CA ALA A 399 15.14 -25.88 -19.37
C ALA A 399 14.96 -27.09 -18.44
N SER A 400 13.72 -27.56 -18.26
CA SER A 400 13.43 -28.78 -17.50
C SER A 400 14.19 -29.99 -18.06
N THR A 401 14.62 -30.85 -17.14
CA THR A 401 15.39 -32.07 -17.37
C THR A 401 14.59 -33.34 -17.09
N ASP A 402 13.38 -33.21 -16.55
CA ASP A 402 12.43 -34.30 -16.37
C ASP A 402 11.50 -34.47 -17.60
N GLY A 403 10.37 -35.14 -17.44
CA GLY A 403 9.37 -35.34 -18.51
C GLY A 403 8.54 -34.10 -18.89
N THR A 404 8.79 -32.93 -18.29
CA THR A 404 8.00 -31.69 -18.54
C THR A 404 7.97 -31.31 -20.01
N ALA A 405 9.12 -31.36 -20.69
CA ALA A 405 9.20 -31.00 -22.11
C ALA A 405 8.37 -31.93 -23.01
N ASP A 406 8.34 -33.22 -22.69
CA ASP A 406 7.57 -34.21 -23.44
C ASP A 406 6.07 -33.98 -23.24
N ILE A 407 5.65 -33.59 -22.04
CA ILE A 407 4.26 -33.20 -21.75
C ILE A 407 3.88 -31.99 -22.60
N LEU A 408 4.68 -30.93 -22.55
CA LEU A 408 4.42 -29.69 -23.30
C LEU A 408 4.40 -29.91 -24.82
N SER A 409 5.23 -30.82 -25.35
CA SER A 409 5.28 -31.13 -26.78
C SER A 409 3.98 -31.77 -27.33
N LYS A 410 3.15 -32.35 -26.45
CA LYS A 410 1.91 -33.05 -26.82
C LYS A 410 0.67 -32.16 -26.70
N VAL A 411 0.83 -30.92 -26.24
CA VAL A 411 -0.26 -29.99 -26.01
C VAL A 411 -0.73 -29.40 -27.34
N ASP A 412 -2.01 -29.59 -27.65
CA ASP A 412 -2.66 -29.07 -28.85
C ASP A 412 -3.88 -28.23 -28.46
N ASP A 413 -3.64 -27.03 -27.91
CA ASP A 413 -4.67 -26.03 -27.65
C ASP A 413 -4.23 -24.69 -28.27
N PRO A 414 -5.05 -24.06 -29.14
CA PRO A 414 -4.68 -22.84 -29.86
C PRO A 414 -4.48 -21.62 -28.94
N ARG A 415 -4.90 -21.68 -27.67
CA ARG A 415 -4.67 -20.63 -26.67
C ARG A 415 -3.29 -20.73 -26.04
N ILE A 416 -2.64 -21.89 -26.11
CA ILE A 416 -1.37 -22.14 -25.42
C ILE A 416 -0.18 -21.71 -26.30
N LYS A 417 0.78 -21.03 -25.69
CA LYS A 417 2.08 -20.67 -26.28
C LYS A 417 3.20 -21.14 -25.39
N ILE A 418 4.05 -22.01 -25.91
CA ILE A 418 5.16 -22.61 -25.17
C ILE A 418 6.47 -21.99 -25.62
N PHE A 419 7.26 -21.56 -24.65
CA PHE A 419 8.64 -21.09 -24.84
C PHE A 419 9.56 -21.95 -23.99
N ARG A 420 10.73 -22.29 -24.51
CA ARG A 420 11.72 -23.08 -23.78
C ARG A 420 13.06 -22.34 -23.74
N ASN A 421 13.62 -22.18 -22.56
CA ASN A 421 14.96 -21.63 -22.39
C ASN A 421 16.02 -22.69 -22.74
N SER A 422 17.17 -22.25 -23.24
CA SER A 422 18.30 -23.13 -23.55
C SER A 422 19.05 -23.63 -22.31
N GLN A 423 18.90 -22.92 -21.19
CA GLN A 423 19.48 -23.24 -19.88
C GLN A 423 18.55 -22.70 -18.79
N ASN A 424 18.69 -23.20 -17.56
CA ASN A 424 17.90 -22.71 -16.43
C ASN A 424 18.33 -21.27 -16.07
N LEU A 425 17.42 -20.31 -16.27
CA LEU A 425 17.62 -18.88 -16.00
C LEU A 425 17.07 -18.45 -14.64
N GLY A 426 16.21 -19.27 -14.03
CA GLY A 426 15.45 -18.99 -12.82
C GLY A 426 14.07 -18.37 -13.11
N LEU A 427 13.17 -18.54 -12.15
CA LEU A 427 11.75 -18.15 -12.22
C LEU A 427 11.55 -16.70 -12.70
N THR A 428 12.24 -15.73 -12.10
CA THR A 428 12.04 -14.30 -12.40
C THR A 428 12.32 -13.96 -13.87
N LYS A 429 13.41 -14.47 -14.44
CA LYS A 429 13.78 -14.23 -15.84
C LYS A 429 12.81 -14.91 -16.80
N SER A 430 12.38 -16.12 -16.46
CA SER A 430 11.41 -16.89 -17.22
C SER A 430 10.03 -16.22 -17.22
N LEU A 431 9.58 -15.67 -16.07
CA LEU A 431 8.35 -14.87 -16.00
C LEU A 431 8.44 -13.60 -16.85
N ASN A 432 9.56 -12.88 -16.80
CA ASN A 432 9.76 -11.70 -17.67
C ASN A 432 9.73 -12.08 -19.15
N LEU A 433 10.31 -13.21 -19.55
CA LEU A 433 10.22 -13.72 -20.92
C LEU A 433 8.76 -13.98 -21.31
N GLY A 434 8.01 -14.71 -20.48
CA GLY A 434 6.61 -15.02 -20.74
C GLY A 434 5.75 -13.75 -20.86
N ILE A 435 5.94 -12.79 -19.96
CA ILE A 435 5.19 -11.52 -19.96
C ILE A 435 5.55 -10.65 -21.16
N ARG A 436 6.79 -10.66 -21.67
CA ARG A 436 7.11 -9.95 -22.93
C ARG A 436 6.28 -10.43 -24.12
N HIS A 437 5.80 -11.67 -24.09
CA HIS A 437 4.93 -12.22 -25.12
C HIS A 437 3.42 -12.02 -24.85
N ALA A 438 3.06 -11.47 -23.69
CA ALA A 438 1.67 -11.23 -23.28
C ALA A 438 1.00 -10.10 -24.08
N ARG A 439 -0.09 -10.44 -24.78
CA ARG A 439 -0.92 -9.50 -25.55
C ARG A 439 -2.15 -9.00 -24.78
N GLY A 440 -2.52 -9.68 -23.70
CA GLY A 440 -3.65 -9.38 -22.84
C GLY A 440 -3.67 -7.96 -22.28
N LYS A 441 -4.87 -7.42 -22.08
CA LYS A 441 -5.08 -6.22 -21.26
C LYS A 441 -4.65 -6.49 -19.82
N TYR A 442 -4.95 -7.69 -19.33
CA TYR A 442 -4.59 -8.18 -18.02
C TYR A 442 -3.56 -9.31 -18.11
N ILE A 443 -2.66 -9.38 -17.13
CA ILE A 443 -1.75 -10.50 -16.90
C ILE A 443 -2.24 -11.24 -15.67
N ALA A 444 -2.49 -12.54 -15.78
CA ALA A 444 -2.76 -13.43 -14.65
C ALA A 444 -1.55 -14.34 -14.42
N ARG A 445 -1.11 -14.48 -13.17
CA ARG A 445 -0.06 -15.43 -12.81
C ARG A 445 -0.63 -16.82 -12.56
N MET A 446 0.16 -17.85 -12.80
CA MET A 446 -0.13 -19.23 -12.43
C MET A 446 1.19 -19.96 -12.11
N ASP A 447 1.23 -20.73 -11.02
CA ASP A 447 2.34 -21.65 -10.71
C ASP A 447 2.11 -23.04 -11.31
N ALA A 448 3.19 -23.76 -11.59
CA ALA A 448 3.14 -25.05 -12.30
C ALA A 448 2.63 -26.22 -11.44
N ASP A 449 2.64 -26.06 -10.12
CA ASP A 449 2.23 -27.06 -9.13
C ASP A 449 0.87 -26.77 -8.47
N ASP A 450 0.28 -25.61 -8.78
CA ASP A 450 -0.93 -25.10 -8.15
C ASP A 450 -2.20 -25.29 -9.01
N ILE A 451 -3.37 -24.94 -8.46
CA ILE A 451 -4.66 -25.06 -9.15
C ILE A 451 -5.44 -23.74 -9.06
N SER A 452 -5.90 -23.21 -10.18
CA SER A 452 -6.85 -22.09 -10.20
C SER A 452 -8.28 -22.61 -10.12
N LEU A 453 -9.12 -22.03 -9.26
CA LEU A 453 -10.55 -22.38 -9.25
C LEU A 453 -11.24 -21.89 -10.51
N PRO A 454 -12.28 -22.59 -11.02
CA PRO A 454 -12.80 -22.35 -12.37
C PRO A 454 -13.25 -20.92 -12.65
N HIS A 455 -13.79 -20.20 -11.67
CA HIS A 455 -14.31 -18.83 -11.84
C HIS A 455 -13.30 -17.73 -11.50
N ARG A 456 -12.02 -18.07 -11.29
CA ARG A 456 -10.97 -17.09 -10.90
C ARG A 456 -10.85 -15.97 -11.92
N LEU A 457 -10.58 -16.31 -13.18
CA LEU A 457 -10.31 -15.30 -14.22
C LEU A 457 -11.52 -14.41 -14.44
N GLU A 458 -12.73 -14.98 -14.47
CA GLU A 458 -13.98 -14.24 -14.64
C GLU A 458 -14.19 -13.23 -13.50
N THR A 459 -14.01 -13.68 -12.25
CA THR A 459 -14.21 -12.84 -11.07
C THR A 459 -13.22 -11.67 -11.05
N GLN A 460 -11.95 -11.93 -11.36
CA GLN A 460 -10.91 -10.91 -11.39
C GLN A 460 -11.07 -9.92 -12.56
N VAL A 461 -11.42 -10.40 -13.76
CA VAL A 461 -11.72 -9.54 -14.93
C VAL A 461 -12.90 -8.62 -14.63
N ASN A 462 -13.99 -9.17 -14.07
CA ASN A 462 -15.18 -8.39 -13.72
C ASN A 462 -14.86 -7.31 -12.68
N PHE A 463 -14.00 -7.61 -11.70
CA PHE A 463 -13.54 -6.63 -10.71
C PHE A 463 -12.74 -5.51 -11.38
N LEU A 464 -11.73 -5.84 -12.18
CA LEU A 464 -10.86 -4.84 -12.81
C LEU A 464 -11.58 -4.02 -13.88
N ASP A 465 -12.53 -4.58 -14.62
CA ASP A 465 -13.31 -3.80 -15.59
C ASP A 465 -14.25 -2.80 -14.93
N LYS A 466 -14.78 -3.10 -13.74
CA LYS A 466 -15.65 -2.20 -12.97
C LYS A 466 -14.87 -1.15 -12.19
N ASN A 467 -13.61 -1.42 -11.83
CA ASN A 467 -12.80 -0.55 -10.97
C ASN A 467 -11.49 -0.16 -11.67
N ALA A 468 -11.54 0.92 -12.45
CA ALA A 468 -10.44 1.37 -13.30
C ALA A 468 -9.18 1.75 -12.51
N GLU A 469 -9.32 2.25 -11.28
CA GLU A 469 -8.21 2.72 -10.45
C GLU A 469 -7.39 1.60 -9.79
N TYR A 470 -7.89 0.36 -9.80
CA TYR A 470 -7.17 -0.80 -9.29
C TYR A 470 -6.28 -1.37 -10.39
N ALA A 471 -4.99 -1.50 -10.09
CA ALA A 471 -4.01 -2.07 -11.03
C ALA A 471 -3.74 -3.55 -10.77
N LEU A 472 -4.04 -4.04 -9.56
CA LEU A 472 -3.71 -5.39 -9.11
C LEU A 472 -4.83 -5.94 -8.23
N ILE A 473 -5.22 -7.19 -8.49
CA ILE A 473 -6.19 -7.95 -7.71
C ILE A 473 -5.65 -9.36 -7.43
N GLY A 474 -5.60 -9.76 -6.16
CA GLY A 474 -5.37 -11.15 -5.76
C GLY A 474 -6.64 -11.79 -5.18
N SER A 475 -6.49 -12.88 -4.46
CA SER A 475 -7.59 -13.50 -3.73
C SER A 475 -7.10 -14.19 -2.46
N SER A 476 -8.03 -14.52 -1.56
CA SER A 476 -7.81 -15.60 -0.61
C SER A 476 -7.48 -16.90 -1.36
N TYR A 477 -6.98 -17.92 -0.67
CA TYR A 477 -6.58 -19.16 -1.32
C TYR A 477 -6.63 -20.34 -0.36
N TYR A 478 -6.85 -21.52 -0.92
CA TYR A 478 -6.72 -22.77 -0.21
C TYR A 478 -5.26 -23.22 -0.18
N ARG A 479 -4.88 -23.89 0.89
CA ARG A 479 -3.65 -24.67 0.95
C ARG A 479 -4.00 -26.14 0.73
N MET A 480 -3.27 -26.79 -0.16
CA MET A 480 -3.41 -28.20 -0.48
C MET A 480 -2.10 -28.98 -0.28
N ASP A 481 -2.22 -30.29 -0.07
CA ASP A 481 -1.08 -31.20 0.08
C ASP A 481 -0.59 -31.76 -1.27
N GLU A 482 0.34 -32.72 -1.24
CA GLU A 482 0.89 -33.38 -2.44
C GLU A 482 -0.16 -34.14 -3.26
N LYS A 483 -1.24 -34.61 -2.62
CA LYS A 483 -2.33 -35.33 -3.29
C LYS A 483 -3.38 -34.39 -3.87
N GLY A 484 -3.30 -33.09 -3.55
CA GLY A 484 -4.27 -32.08 -3.97
C GLY A 484 -5.45 -31.93 -3.00
N GLU A 485 -5.40 -32.55 -1.83
CA GLU A 485 -6.43 -32.41 -0.81
C GLU A 485 -6.32 -31.06 -0.12
N ILE A 486 -7.45 -30.36 0.06
CA ILE A 486 -7.46 -29.03 0.68
C ILE A 486 -7.43 -29.16 2.21
N ASN A 487 -6.37 -28.66 2.85
CA ASN A 487 -6.17 -28.73 4.29
C ASN A 487 -6.69 -27.48 5.03
N SER A 488 -6.56 -26.28 4.44
CA SER A 488 -6.92 -25.03 5.13
C SER A 488 -7.23 -23.88 4.17
N LEU A 489 -8.10 -22.96 4.60
CA LEU A 489 -8.35 -21.67 3.94
C LEU A 489 -7.42 -20.59 4.52
N LEU A 490 -6.67 -19.91 3.66
CA LEU A 490 -5.86 -18.74 4.01
C LEU A 490 -6.57 -17.47 3.55
N ARG A 491 -6.87 -16.59 4.51
CA ARG A 491 -7.50 -15.29 4.27
C ARG A 491 -6.44 -14.20 4.14
N VAL A 492 -6.72 -13.23 3.29
CA VAL A 492 -5.84 -12.09 3.00
C VAL A 492 -6.54 -10.78 3.35
N LEU A 493 -5.78 -9.68 3.44
CA LEU A 493 -6.35 -8.34 3.54
C LEU A 493 -6.98 -7.96 2.20
N GLU A 494 -8.20 -7.41 2.22
CA GLU A 494 -9.01 -7.21 1.01
C GLU A 494 -8.90 -5.79 0.42
N ASP A 495 -8.88 -4.76 1.28
CA ASP A 495 -8.92 -3.36 0.86
C ASP A 495 -7.53 -2.73 0.70
N ASP A 496 -7.46 -1.72 -0.19
CA ASP A 496 -6.23 -1.00 -0.55
C ASP A 496 -5.44 -0.47 0.64
N ARG A 497 -6.13 0.15 1.61
CA ARG A 497 -5.48 0.80 2.75
C ARG A 497 -4.84 -0.23 3.67
N SER A 498 -5.60 -1.28 4.01
CA SER A 498 -5.12 -2.37 4.85
C SER A 498 -3.97 -3.12 4.18
N ILE A 499 -4.09 -3.42 2.89
CA ILE A 499 -3.03 -4.09 2.12
C ILE A 499 -1.76 -3.24 2.12
N LYS A 500 -1.84 -1.94 1.80
CA LYS A 500 -0.66 -1.05 1.79
C LYS A 500 0.04 -0.98 3.14
N ALA A 501 -0.73 -0.84 4.22
CA ALA A 501 -0.18 -0.86 5.57
C ALA A 501 0.45 -2.23 5.91
N GLY A 502 -0.19 -3.31 5.49
CA GLY A 502 0.26 -4.67 5.70
C GLY A 502 1.49 -5.06 4.89
N LEU A 503 1.64 -4.54 3.66
CA LEU A 503 2.75 -4.81 2.76
C LEU A 503 4.10 -4.33 3.31
N LYS A 504 4.12 -3.42 4.30
CA LYS A 504 5.37 -3.05 4.99
C LYS A 504 5.90 -4.15 5.94
N ARG A 505 5.08 -5.17 6.22
CA ARG A 505 5.40 -6.24 7.19
C ARG A 505 5.53 -7.61 6.54
N GLN A 506 4.66 -7.92 5.58
CA GLN A 506 4.68 -9.18 4.85
C GLN A 506 3.93 -9.08 3.52
N ASN A 507 4.14 -10.06 2.66
CA ASN A 507 3.39 -10.19 1.43
C ASN A 507 1.95 -10.66 1.71
N TRP A 508 0.97 -9.91 1.21
CA TRP A 508 -0.47 -10.21 1.33
C TRP A 508 -1.10 -10.73 0.04
N PHE A 509 -0.28 -10.99 -0.97
CA PHE A 509 -0.69 -11.54 -2.25
C PHE A 509 -0.04 -12.91 -2.45
N ALA A 510 -0.86 -13.95 -2.62
CA ALA A 510 -0.34 -15.21 -3.15
C ALA A 510 0.03 -15.00 -4.62
N HIS A 511 1.31 -15.20 -4.96
CA HIS A 511 1.86 -14.87 -6.28
C HIS A 511 1.04 -15.46 -7.42
N GLY A 512 0.75 -16.76 -7.35
CA GLY A 512 -0.05 -17.47 -8.34
C GLY A 512 -1.52 -17.04 -8.42
N SER A 513 -2.08 -16.35 -7.41
CA SER A 513 -3.46 -15.86 -7.43
C SER A 513 -3.64 -14.52 -8.14
N VAL A 514 -2.56 -13.76 -8.36
CA VAL A 514 -2.66 -12.35 -8.80
C VAL A 514 -3.05 -12.22 -10.28
N MET A 515 -3.94 -11.26 -10.55
CA MET A 515 -4.17 -10.65 -11.85
C MET A 515 -3.86 -9.15 -11.78
N MET A 516 -3.22 -8.62 -12.82
CA MET A 516 -2.80 -7.22 -12.87
C MET A 516 -3.00 -6.61 -14.25
N ARG A 517 -3.13 -5.28 -14.31
CA ARG A 517 -3.14 -4.56 -15.59
C ARG A 517 -1.74 -4.57 -16.20
N ARG A 518 -1.66 -4.88 -17.50
CA ARG A 518 -0.38 -4.96 -18.21
C ARG A 518 0.33 -3.61 -18.27
N ASP A 519 -0.39 -2.53 -18.51
CA ASP A 519 0.15 -1.17 -18.56
C ASP A 519 0.77 -0.75 -17.21
N ALA A 520 0.08 -1.02 -16.10
CA ALA A 520 0.59 -0.76 -14.76
C ALA A 520 1.85 -1.59 -14.47
N PHE A 521 1.87 -2.87 -14.82
CA PHE A 521 3.06 -3.73 -14.71
C PHE A 521 4.26 -3.16 -15.50
N GLN A 522 4.02 -2.72 -16.74
CA GLN A 522 5.06 -2.12 -17.59
C GLN A 522 5.57 -0.79 -17.02
N GLN A 523 4.68 0.06 -16.54
CA GLN A 523 5.02 1.37 -16.00
C GLN A 523 5.89 1.28 -14.74
N VAL A 524 5.69 0.26 -13.89
CA VAL A 524 6.54 0.06 -12.71
C VAL A 524 7.82 -0.73 -13.00
N GLY A 525 8.05 -1.14 -14.25
CA GLY A 525 9.28 -1.82 -14.69
C GLY A 525 9.27 -3.35 -14.64
N GLY A 526 8.11 -3.99 -14.42
CA GLY A 526 7.97 -5.45 -14.40
C GLY A 526 8.68 -6.15 -13.23
N TYR A 527 8.98 -7.45 -13.34
CA TYR A 527 9.75 -8.13 -12.29
C TYR A 527 11.24 -7.74 -12.36
N ASP A 528 11.82 -7.44 -11.22
CA ASP A 528 13.24 -7.09 -11.12
C ASP A 528 14.10 -8.36 -11.08
N GLU A 529 14.88 -8.61 -12.13
CA GLU A 529 15.72 -9.81 -12.28
C GLU A 529 16.84 -9.94 -11.25
N ARG A 530 17.09 -8.90 -10.43
CA ARG A 530 17.97 -8.98 -9.25
C ARG A 530 17.38 -9.89 -8.16
N PHE A 531 16.05 -10.02 -8.12
CA PHE A 531 15.34 -10.85 -7.15
C PHE A 531 15.20 -12.29 -7.68
N LYS A 532 15.95 -13.22 -7.07
CA LYS A 532 15.80 -14.67 -7.35
C LYS A 532 14.58 -15.27 -6.64
N PHE A 533 14.25 -14.73 -5.48
CA PHE A 533 13.08 -15.05 -4.68
C PHE A 533 12.38 -13.75 -4.26
N ALA A 534 11.12 -13.82 -3.82
CA ALA A 534 10.32 -12.67 -3.41
C ALA A 534 10.23 -11.53 -4.45
N GLN A 535 10.43 -11.87 -5.73
CA GLN A 535 10.31 -10.96 -6.88
C GLN A 535 8.90 -10.39 -7.01
N ASP A 536 7.91 -11.15 -6.55
CA ASP A 536 6.51 -10.75 -6.46
C ASP A 536 6.33 -9.68 -5.39
N TYR A 537 6.92 -9.85 -4.21
CA TYR A 537 6.79 -8.89 -3.12
C TYR A 537 7.36 -7.51 -3.47
N ASP A 538 8.54 -7.47 -4.09
CA ASP A 538 9.11 -6.23 -4.63
C ASP A 538 8.18 -5.55 -5.66
N LEU A 539 7.60 -6.34 -6.57
CA LEU A 539 6.67 -5.84 -7.57
C LEU A 539 5.40 -5.27 -6.93
N TRP A 540 4.83 -5.96 -5.93
CA TRP A 540 3.62 -5.50 -5.24
C TRP A 540 3.87 -4.20 -4.48
N LEU A 541 5.04 -4.04 -3.85
CA LEU A 541 5.45 -2.79 -3.21
C LEU A 541 5.53 -1.64 -4.22
N ARG A 542 6.11 -1.86 -5.40
CA ARG A 542 6.16 -0.85 -6.47
C ARG A 542 4.78 -0.52 -7.04
N MET A 543 3.94 -1.53 -7.27
CA MET A 543 2.58 -1.33 -7.80
C MET A 543 1.67 -0.61 -6.81
N ALA A 544 1.68 -1.02 -5.54
CA ALA A 544 0.86 -0.40 -4.49
C ALA A 544 1.27 1.05 -4.22
N LYS A 545 2.51 1.43 -4.51
CA LYS A 545 2.94 2.83 -4.39
C LYS A 545 2.19 3.76 -5.36
N VAL A 546 1.95 3.30 -6.58
CA VAL A 546 1.38 4.13 -7.67
C VAL A 546 -0.13 3.93 -7.81
N TYR A 547 -0.63 2.74 -7.52
CA TYR A 547 -2.00 2.34 -7.84
C TYR A 547 -2.78 1.85 -6.63
N LYS A 548 -4.11 1.73 -6.78
CA LYS A 548 -4.89 0.93 -5.84
C LYS A 548 -4.67 -0.56 -6.09
N VAL A 549 -4.66 -1.34 -5.01
CA VAL A 549 -4.55 -2.80 -5.01
C VAL A 549 -5.64 -3.40 -4.12
N ALA A 550 -6.07 -4.62 -4.41
CA ALA A 550 -7.10 -5.31 -3.62
C ALA A 550 -6.91 -6.83 -3.63
N ASN A 551 -7.54 -7.53 -2.70
CA ASN A 551 -7.79 -8.96 -2.81
C ASN A 551 -9.28 -9.27 -2.76
N ILE A 552 -9.70 -10.31 -3.47
CA ILE A 552 -11.03 -10.88 -3.33
C ILE A 552 -11.06 -11.80 -2.09
N GLY A 553 -12.00 -11.58 -1.17
CA GLY A 553 -12.13 -12.39 0.05
C GLY A 553 -12.47 -13.87 -0.21
N GLU A 554 -13.13 -14.18 -1.32
CA GLU A 554 -13.36 -15.56 -1.78
C GLU A 554 -12.06 -16.23 -2.24
N PRO A 555 -11.78 -17.48 -1.84
CA PRO A 555 -10.64 -18.21 -2.32
C PRO A 555 -10.82 -18.59 -3.78
N LEU A 556 -9.93 -18.13 -4.66
CA LEU A 556 -9.96 -18.42 -6.11
C LEU A 556 -8.76 -19.24 -6.59
N TYR A 557 -7.92 -19.70 -5.65
CA TYR A 557 -6.64 -20.35 -5.94
C TYR A 557 -6.35 -21.42 -4.89
N CYS A 558 -5.69 -22.49 -5.28
CA CYS A 558 -5.22 -23.55 -4.38
C CYS A 558 -3.70 -23.65 -4.52
N TRP A 559 -3.01 -23.34 -3.42
CA TRP A 559 -1.57 -23.37 -3.31
C TRP A 559 -1.09 -24.70 -2.72
N ARG A 560 -0.21 -25.40 -3.44
CA ARG A 560 0.41 -26.64 -2.99
C ARG A 560 1.52 -26.35 -2.00
N PHE A 561 1.45 -27.01 -0.85
CA PHE A 561 2.50 -26.92 0.17
C PHE A 561 2.95 -28.30 0.60
N THR A 562 4.22 -28.58 0.36
CA THR A 562 4.89 -29.86 0.62
C THR A 562 6.12 -29.64 1.51
N GLU A 563 6.75 -30.72 1.97
CA GLU A 563 8.01 -30.59 2.71
C GLU A 563 9.17 -30.12 1.84
N SER A 564 9.11 -30.40 0.54
CA SER A 564 10.10 -30.00 -0.46
C SER A 564 9.86 -28.61 -1.05
N SER A 565 8.75 -27.94 -0.73
CA SER A 565 8.43 -26.60 -1.24
C SER A 565 9.57 -25.61 -0.96
N ILE A 566 9.85 -24.74 -1.94
CA ILE A 566 10.87 -23.69 -1.85
C ILE A 566 10.68 -22.85 -0.58
N THR A 567 9.42 -22.57 -0.20
CA THR A 567 9.08 -21.82 1.02
C THR A 567 9.60 -22.45 2.31
N LYS A 568 9.81 -23.77 2.35
CA LYS A 568 10.41 -24.47 3.50
C LYS A 568 11.92 -24.62 3.32
N VAL A 569 12.36 -25.16 2.18
CA VAL A 569 13.77 -25.51 1.90
C VAL A 569 14.67 -24.27 1.77
N ARG A 570 14.16 -23.18 1.21
CA ARG A 570 14.89 -21.94 0.91
C ARG A 570 14.37 -20.75 1.73
N SER A 571 13.74 -21.01 2.87
CA SER A 571 13.11 -20.00 3.73
C SER A 571 14.05 -18.85 4.14
N ALA A 572 15.33 -19.14 4.39
CA ALA A 572 16.34 -18.14 4.72
C ALA A 572 16.63 -17.19 3.54
N GLU A 573 16.77 -17.74 2.32
CA GLU A 573 16.99 -16.95 1.10
C GLU A 573 15.74 -16.12 0.75
N GLN A 574 14.55 -16.71 0.87
CA GLN A 574 13.29 -15.97 0.69
C GLN A 574 13.17 -14.80 1.67
N ARG A 575 13.52 -15.00 2.95
CA ARG A 575 13.50 -13.93 3.95
C ARG A 575 14.52 -12.85 3.65
N TYR A 576 15.72 -13.21 3.20
CA TYR A 576 16.72 -12.25 2.74
C TYR A 576 16.19 -11.38 1.60
N TYR A 577 15.61 -11.99 0.56
CA TYR A 577 15.05 -11.23 -0.57
C TYR A 577 13.79 -10.44 -0.20
N ALA A 578 12.95 -10.94 0.71
CA ALA A 578 11.80 -10.17 1.22
C ALA A 578 12.26 -8.92 1.98
N ASN A 579 13.27 -9.04 2.83
CA ASN A 579 13.87 -7.90 3.52
C ASN A 579 14.54 -6.93 2.54
N LEU A 580 15.18 -7.46 1.49
CA LEU A 580 15.71 -6.63 0.40
C LEU A 580 14.60 -5.88 -0.33
N ALA A 581 13.45 -6.51 -0.59
CA ALA A 581 12.31 -5.88 -1.25
C ALA A 581 11.75 -4.72 -0.41
N ILE A 582 11.59 -4.94 0.90
CA ILE A 582 11.18 -3.90 1.86
C ILE A 582 12.22 -2.77 1.87
N SER A 583 13.51 -3.10 2.02
CA SER A 583 14.59 -2.10 2.01
C SER A 583 14.62 -1.30 0.70
N GLU A 584 14.43 -1.93 -0.46
CA GLU A 584 14.40 -1.23 -1.74
C GLU A 584 13.14 -0.37 -1.88
N ALA A 585 11.99 -0.82 -1.35
CA ALA A 585 10.78 -0.01 -1.29
C ALA A 585 10.94 1.20 -0.36
N GLU A 586 11.55 1.04 0.81
CA GLU A 586 11.90 2.12 1.73
C GLU A 586 12.90 3.09 1.09
N LYS A 587 13.92 2.58 0.39
CA LYS A 587 14.83 3.43 -0.40
C LYS A 587 14.10 4.16 -1.52
N ARG A 588 13.11 3.56 -2.18
CA ARG A 588 12.28 4.22 -3.20
C ARG A 588 11.33 5.23 -2.58
N GLU A 589 10.78 4.98 -1.40
CA GLU A 589 10.03 5.98 -0.63
C GLU A 589 10.97 7.13 -0.27
N ALA A 590 12.18 6.85 0.22
CA ALA A 590 13.22 7.84 0.49
C ALA A 590 13.76 8.54 -0.78
N ALA A 591 13.74 7.89 -1.95
CA ALA A 591 14.21 8.43 -3.22
C ALA A 591 13.11 9.14 -4.04
N GLU A 592 11.81 8.83 -3.84
CA GLU A 592 10.71 9.72 -4.25
C GLU A 592 10.51 10.86 -3.26
N ILE A 593 11.04 10.68 -2.04
CA ILE A 593 11.47 11.79 -1.20
C ILE A 593 12.70 12.53 -1.82
N CYS A 594 13.03 12.33 -3.10
CA CYS A 594 13.81 13.24 -3.94
C CYS A 594 13.14 13.35 -5.31
N PRO A 595 12.30 14.36 -5.61
CA PRO A 595 11.82 14.54 -6.96
C PRO A 595 13.01 15.01 -7.79
N LYS A 596 12.93 14.96 -9.12
CA LYS A 596 13.75 15.84 -9.95
C LYS A 596 13.45 17.28 -9.49
N LEU A 597 14.31 17.80 -8.64
CA LEU A 597 14.24 19.13 -8.07
C LEU A 597 14.23 20.16 -9.21
N ALA A 598 13.31 21.12 -9.15
CA ALA A 598 13.66 22.44 -9.64
C ALA A 598 14.86 22.86 -8.80
N ASP A 599 16.06 23.06 -9.38
CA ASP A 599 17.28 23.26 -8.61
C ASP A 599 17.22 24.55 -7.76
N PRO A 600 16.76 24.52 -6.48
CA PRO A 600 16.53 25.72 -5.72
C PRO A 600 17.86 26.13 -5.11
N MET A 601 18.17 27.42 -5.18
CA MET A 601 19.42 27.91 -4.60
C MET A 601 19.37 27.76 -3.07
N VAL A 602 20.48 27.29 -2.50
CA VAL A 602 20.68 27.19 -1.05
C VAL A 602 21.68 28.26 -0.61
N SER A 603 21.32 29.05 0.40
CA SER A 603 22.24 29.99 1.05
C SER A 603 22.81 29.36 2.31
N VAL A 604 24.12 29.12 2.34
CA VAL A 604 24.82 28.63 3.54
C VAL A 604 25.41 29.81 4.29
N ILE A 605 24.95 30.02 5.53
CA ILE A 605 25.38 31.12 6.39
C ILE A 605 26.52 30.67 7.28
N VAL A 606 27.67 31.33 7.15
CA VAL A 606 28.92 31.01 7.87
C VAL A 606 29.37 32.20 8.72
N PRO A 607 28.99 32.26 10.00
CA PRO A 607 29.51 33.27 10.92
C PRO A 607 30.96 32.93 11.32
N THR A 608 31.83 33.94 11.39
CA THR A 608 33.22 33.75 11.82
C THR A 608 33.72 34.87 12.72
N TYR A 609 34.60 34.51 13.68
CA TYR A 609 35.27 35.46 14.57
C TYR A 609 36.64 34.94 14.99
N ASN A 610 37.72 35.58 14.53
CA ASN A 610 39.12 35.29 14.89
C ASN A 610 39.62 33.85 14.59
N ARG A 611 39.08 33.17 13.57
CA ARG A 611 39.47 31.78 13.22
C ARG A 611 39.74 31.56 11.72
N PRO A 612 40.67 32.32 11.11
CA PRO A 612 40.91 32.27 9.66
C PRO A 612 41.25 30.87 9.14
N GLU A 613 42.02 30.08 9.88
CA GLU A 613 42.44 28.73 9.44
C GLU A 613 41.28 27.71 9.43
N MET A 614 40.39 27.80 10.41
CA MET A 614 39.23 26.90 10.51
C MET A 614 38.19 27.25 9.43
N LEU A 615 37.98 28.55 9.21
CA LEU A 615 37.10 29.07 8.16
C LEU A 615 37.45 28.50 6.78
N VAL A 616 38.74 28.38 6.45
CA VAL A 616 39.19 27.77 5.18
C VAL A 616 38.66 26.34 5.03
N ARG A 617 38.73 25.55 6.10
CA ARG A 617 38.28 24.15 6.10
C ARG A 617 36.75 24.08 5.95
N THR A 618 36.04 24.93 6.66
CA THR A 618 34.57 25.05 6.61
C THR A 618 34.07 25.45 5.22
N VAL A 619 34.61 26.54 4.65
CA VAL A 619 34.21 27.01 3.31
C VAL A 619 34.52 25.96 2.24
N ARG A 620 35.66 25.27 2.31
CA ARG A 620 35.97 24.16 1.40
C ARG A 620 34.98 23.00 1.49
N SER A 621 34.43 22.72 2.68
CA SER A 621 33.42 21.66 2.84
C SER A 621 32.11 21.99 2.12
N ILE A 622 31.76 23.29 2.02
CA ILE A 622 30.61 23.77 1.25
C ILE A 622 30.91 23.77 -0.26
N LEU A 623 32.10 24.19 -0.66
CA LEU A 623 32.51 24.19 -2.08
C LEU A 623 32.59 22.77 -2.68
N ASN A 624 32.77 21.76 -1.83
CA ASN A 624 32.85 20.34 -2.20
C ASN A 624 31.48 19.62 -2.15
N GLN A 625 30.37 20.34 -1.99
CA GLN A 625 29.03 19.75 -2.03
C GLN A 625 28.71 19.18 -3.41
N THR A 626 28.02 18.05 -3.46
CA THR A 626 27.50 17.45 -4.69
C THR A 626 26.35 18.26 -5.28
N TYR A 627 25.65 19.04 -4.44
CA TYR A 627 24.58 19.93 -4.87
C TYR A 627 25.14 21.21 -5.54
N PRO A 628 24.77 21.51 -6.79
CA PRO A 628 25.45 22.56 -7.57
C PRO A 628 24.99 23.99 -7.27
N ASN A 629 23.73 24.20 -6.86
CA ASN A 629 23.13 25.53 -6.74
C ASN A 629 23.24 26.09 -5.32
N VAL A 630 24.47 26.47 -4.93
CA VAL A 630 24.79 26.94 -3.57
C VAL A 630 25.45 28.31 -3.62
N GLU A 631 25.02 29.22 -2.76
CA GLU A 631 25.76 30.44 -2.39
C GLU A 631 26.26 30.35 -0.95
N ILE A 632 27.41 30.95 -0.68
CA ILE A 632 28.06 30.98 0.63
C ILE A 632 28.05 32.41 1.13
N ILE A 633 27.58 32.65 2.36
CA ILE A 633 27.57 33.98 2.96
C ILE A 633 28.42 33.95 4.22
N VAL A 634 29.64 34.49 4.10
CA VAL A 634 30.60 34.56 5.20
C VAL A 634 30.42 35.89 5.93
N VAL A 635 30.03 35.83 7.20
CA VAL A 635 29.83 37.01 8.04
C VAL A 635 30.94 37.05 9.10
N ASN A 636 31.92 37.91 8.88
CA ASN A 636 32.99 38.19 9.84
C ASN A 636 32.49 39.18 10.91
N ASP A 637 32.27 38.68 12.13
CA ASP A 637 31.73 39.46 13.25
C ASP A 637 32.82 40.28 13.98
N ALA A 638 33.56 41.07 13.18
CA ALA A 638 34.74 41.85 13.56
C ALA A 638 35.98 41.01 13.95
N GLY A 639 37.06 41.68 14.36
CA GLY A 639 38.32 41.04 14.72
C GLY A 639 39.25 40.87 13.51
N VAL A 640 39.92 39.72 13.42
CA VAL A 640 40.88 39.40 12.35
C VAL A 640 40.19 39.51 10.99
N ASP A 641 40.84 40.22 10.06
CA ASP A 641 40.33 40.30 8.70
C ASP A 641 40.56 39.00 7.95
N VAL A 642 39.50 38.46 7.35
CA VAL A 642 39.53 37.22 6.59
C VAL A 642 39.14 37.43 5.13
N GLU A 643 38.98 38.68 4.67
CA GLU A 643 38.58 39.00 3.31
C GLU A 643 39.51 38.39 2.25
N SER A 644 40.83 38.45 2.47
CA SER A 644 41.82 37.87 1.57
C SER A 644 41.70 36.34 1.49
N VAL A 645 41.40 35.70 2.63
CA VAL A 645 41.17 34.25 2.73
C VAL A 645 39.92 33.87 1.96
N VAL A 646 38.81 34.59 2.16
CA VAL A 646 37.54 34.33 1.48
C VAL A 646 37.67 34.56 -0.04
N THR A 647 38.30 35.66 -0.44
CA THR A 647 38.56 35.99 -1.86
C THR A 647 39.39 34.91 -2.54
N SER A 648 40.38 34.34 -1.84
CA SER A 648 41.21 33.25 -2.40
C SER A 648 40.44 31.95 -2.65
N LEU A 649 39.30 31.74 -1.96
CA LEU A 649 38.46 30.56 -2.09
C LEU A 649 37.31 30.76 -3.09
N ASP A 650 36.94 32.01 -3.40
CA ASP A 650 35.83 32.33 -4.29
C ASP A 650 36.19 32.22 -5.78
N GLN A 651 36.44 31.00 -6.24
CA GLN A 651 36.76 30.73 -7.65
C GLN A 651 35.53 30.80 -8.57
N LYS A 652 34.33 30.62 -8.00
CA LYS A 652 33.05 30.52 -8.74
C LYS A 652 32.23 31.82 -8.69
N GLY A 653 32.64 32.83 -7.92
CA GLY A 653 31.89 34.07 -7.71
C GLY A 653 30.59 33.85 -6.91
N ASN A 654 30.55 32.82 -6.06
CA ASN A 654 29.37 32.42 -5.30
C ASN A 654 29.53 32.62 -3.79
N ILE A 655 30.56 33.37 -3.36
CA ILE A 655 30.77 33.74 -1.95
C ILE A 655 30.51 35.23 -1.73
N THR A 656 29.59 35.55 -0.82
CA THR A 656 29.35 36.90 -0.33
C THR A 656 30.06 37.09 1.01
N TYR A 657 30.98 38.05 1.10
CA TYR A 657 31.68 38.41 2.33
C TYR A 657 31.09 39.70 2.93
N VAL A 658 30.81 39.67 4.23
CA VAL A 658 30.44 40.87 5.01
C VAL A 658 31.23 40.91 6.31
N LYS A 659 31.73 42.08 6.67
CA LYS A 659 32.42 42.35 7.93
C LYS A 659 31.64 43.35 8.76
N HIS A 660 31.39 43.02 10.03
CA HIS A 660 30.87 43.98 11.00
C HIS A 660 31.98 44.87 11.55
N GLU A 661 31.67 46.14 11.84
CA GLU A 661 32.61 47.09 12.45
C GLU A 661 32.99 46.71 13.88
N ARG A 662 32.06 46.09 14.61
CA ARG A 662 32.23 45.60 15.98
C ARG A 662 31.58 44.24 16.12
N ASN A 663 32.05 43.44 17.08
CA ASN A 663 31.43 42.14 17.38
C ASN A 663 30.00 42.37 17.90
N ARG A 664 29.03 41.70 17.26
CA ARG A 664 27.60 41.80 17.58
C ARG A 664 27.02 40.48 18.11
N GLY A 665 27.83 39.43 18.16
CA GLY A 665 27.43 38.11 18.61
C GLY A 665 26.95 37.19 17.49
N LEU A 666 26.95 35.89 17.78
CA LEU A 666 26.66 34.81 16.83
C LEU A 666 25.27 34.94 16.18
N ALA A 667 24.24 35.21 16.98
CA ALA A 667 22.88 35.43 16.50
C ALA A 667 22.80 36.62 15.52
N ALA A 668 23.48 37.73 15.81
CA ALA A 668 23.50 38.90 14.94
C ALA A 668 24.26 38.61 13.63
N ALA A 669 25.37 37.86 13.68
CA ALA A 669 26.11 37.43 12.50
C ALA A 669 25.24 36.54 11.59
N ARG A 670 24.53 35.55 12.15
CA ARG A 670 23.58 34.71 11.40
C ARG A 670 22.45 35.55 10.79
N ASN A 671 21.87 36.48 11.55
CA ASN A 671 20.83 37.37 11.05
C ASN A 671 21.30 38.26 9.89
N THR A 672 22.53 38.78 9.95
CA THR A 672 23.13 39.49 8.81
C THR A 672 23.22 38.60 7.58
N GLY A 673 23.69 37.36 7.73
CA GLY A 673 23.77 36.41 6.63
C GLY A 673 22.41 36.08 6.01
N ILE A 674 21.41 35.80 6.85
CA ILE A 674 20.04 35.49 6.42
C ILE A 674 19.41 36.65 5.63
N ARG A 675 19.66 37.91 6.04
CA ARG A 675 19.14 39.09 5.31
C ARG A 675 19.73 39.20 3.90
N LEU A 676 20.96 38.72 3.70
CA LEU A 676 21.67 38.72 2.41
C LEU A 676 21.35 37.48 1.55
N ALA A 677 20.85 36.41 2.17
CA ALA A 677 20.49 35.17 1.50
C ALA A 677 19.49 35.38 0.37
N ARG A 678 19.75 34.81 -0.80
CA ARG A 678 18.86 34.82 -1.97
C ARG A 678 18.24 33.43 -2.23
N GLY A 679 18.72 32.40 -1.55
CA GLY A 679 18.29 31.02 -1.70
C GLY A 679 16.86 30.79 -1.24
N LYS A 680 16.19 29.82 -1.87
CA LYS A 680 14.90 29.28 -1.39
C LYS A 680 15.09 28.65 -0.01
N TYR A 681 16.21 27.94 0.17
CA TYR A 681 16.57 27.26 1.41
C TYR A 681 17.76 27.94 2.11
N ILE A 682 17.74 27.93 3.44
CA ILE A 682 18.81 28.41 4.31
C ILE A 682 19.41 27.21 5.05
N ALA A 683 20.73 27.14 5.08
CA ALA A 683 21.50 26.23 5.92
C ALA A 683 22.55 27.03 6.72
N TYR A 684 23.02 26.46 7.83
CA TYR A 684 23.94 27.11 8.75
C TYR A 684 25.19 26.27 8.92
N LEU A 685 26.36 26.89 9.00
CA LEU A 685 27.59 26.16 9.29
C LEU A 685 28.56 27.06 10.06
N ASP A 686 28.92 26.67 11.27
CA ASP A 686 29.88 27.41 12.08
C ASP A 686 31.31 27.23 11.54
N ASP A 687 32.18 28.23 11.77
CA ASP A 687 33.51 28.34 11.16
C ASP A 687 34.55 27.28 11.59
N ASP A 688 34.16 26.35 12.45
CA ASP A 688 34.97 25.21 12.88
C ASP A 688 34.32 23.84 12.68
N ASP A 689 33.23 23.78 11.92
CA ASP A 689 32.45 22.58 11.59
C ASP A 689 32.50 22.24 10.09
N LEU A 690 32.00 21.05 9.71
CA LEU A 690 32.01 20.57 8.33
C LEU A 690 30.71 19.95 7.86
N PHE A 691 30.40 20.19 6.59
CA PHE A 691 29.50 19.35 5.79
C PHE A 691 30.26 18.23 5.09
N TYR A 692 29.64 17.05 5.01
CA TYR A 692 30.07 16.00 4.08
C TYR A 692 29.48 16.25 2.69
N PRO A 693 30.09 15.74 1.61
CA PRO A 693 29.76 16.14 0.24
C PRO A 693 28.27 16.07 -0.11
N GLU A 694 27.53 15.11 0.45
CA GLU A 694 26.10 14.92 0.18
C GLU A 694 25.13 15.74 1.05
N HIS A 695 25.62 16.58 1.97
CA HIS A 695 24.79 17.20 3.01
C HIS A 695 23.64 18.02 2.43
N ILE A 696 23.98 18.97 1.56
CA ILE A 696 23.01 19.87 0.94
C ILE A 696 22.10 19.07 0.00
N GLU A 697 22.64 18.17 -0.81
CA GLU A 697 21.86 17.33 -1.72
C GLU A 697 20.83 16.48 -0.98
N THR A 698 21.20 15.91 0.18
CA THR A 698 20.31 15.11 1.02
C THR A 698 19.14 15.93 1.55
N LEU A 699 19.41 17.12 2.10
CA LEU A 699 18.39 17.99 2.69
C LEU A 699 17.48 18.62 1.64
N VAL A 700 18.06 19.15 0.55
CA VAL A 700 17.32 19.71 -0.58
C VAL A 700 16.45 18.65 -1.24
N GLY A 701 17.03 17.46 -1.48
CA GLY A 701 16.35 16.26 -1.89
C GLY A 701 15.05 16.02 -1.13
N PHE A 702 15.20 15.91 0.19
CA PHE A 702 14.11 15.65 1.11
C PHE A 702 13.05 16.76 1.16
N LEU A 703 13.46 18.03 1.22
CA LEU A 703 12.52 19.14 1.38
C LEU A 703 11.63 19.29 0.14
N GLU A 704 12.21 19.15 -1.03
CA GLU A 704 11.50 19.37 -2.29
C GLU A 704 10.49 18.27 -2.64
N SER A 705 10.69 17.07 -2.12
CA SER A 705 9.72 15.97 -2.26
C SER A 705 8.67 15.90 -1.17
N SER A 706 9.06 16.20 0.06
CA SER A 706 8.15 16.10 1.20
C SER A 706 7.16 17.26 1.17
N GLY A 707 7.46 18.34 0.44
CA GLY A 707 6.75 19.62 0.52
C GLY A 707 6.86 20.25 1.91
N GLY A 708 7.81 19.78 2.73
CA GLY A 708 8.06 20.24 4.08
C GLY A 708 8.95 21.47 4.08
N GLY A 709 8.69 22.40 4.99
CA GLY A 709 9.48 23.64 5.10
C GLY A 709 10.78 23.50 5.88
N ILE A 710 11.00 22.42 6.65
CA ILE A 710 12.14 22.25 7.57
C ILE A 710 12.56 20.77 7.67
N ALA A 711 13.85 20.49 7.52
CA ALA A 711 14.42 19.16 7.68
C ALA A 711 15.79 19.23 8.39
N TYR A 712 16.18 18.15 9.05
CA TYR A 712 17.50 18.04 9.68
C TYR A 712 18.07 16.63 9.59
N THR A 713 19.40 16.53 9.52
CA THR A 713 20.15 15.26 9.47
C THR A 713 20.84 14.94 10.81
N ASP A 714 21.49 13.78 10.90
CA ASP A 714 22.39 13.47 12.00
C ASP A 714 23.77 14.10 11.79
N ALA A 715 24.49 14.36 12.90
CA ALA A 715 25.87 14.82 12.88
C ALA A 715 26.79 13.95 13.74
N PHE A 716 28.02 13.75 13.27
CA PHE A 716 29.09 13.33 14.17
C PHE A 716 29.50 14.49 15.08
N ARG A 717 29.73 14.20 16.36
CA ARG A 717 30.54 15.03 17.23
C ARG A 717 31.99 14.53 17.18
N ALA A 718 32.88 15.36 16.65
CA ALA A 718 34.29 15.06 16.48
C ALA A 718 35.11 15.63 17.65
N TYR A 719 35.58 14.75 18.53
CA TYR A 719 36.45 15.12 19.65
C TYR A 719 37.84 15.47 19.12
N GLN A 720 38.29 16.69 19.38
CA GLN A 720 39.56 17.21 18.89
C GLN A 720 40.50 17.53 20.05
N ILE A 721 41.76 17.15 19.90
CA ILE A 721 42.85 17.55 20.79
C ILE A 721 43.90 18.34 20.02
N LYS A 722 44.53 19.31 20.68
CA LYS A 722 45.59 20.13 20.09
C LYS A 722 46.88 19.31 20.03
N LYS A 723 47.45 19.16 18.83
CA LYS A 723 48.76 18.55 18.57
C LYS A 723 49.61 19.52 17.74
N GLY A 724 50.58 20.16 18.40
CA GLY A 724 51.32 21.29 17.82
C GLY A 724 50.40 22.49 17.58
N GLU A 725 50.44 23.04 16.36
CA GLU A 725 49.59 24.17 15.96
C GLU A 725 48.21 23.75 15.43
N THR A 726 47.93 22.44 15.29
CA THR A 726 46.70 21.94 14.65
C THR A 726 45.84 21.10 15.59
N TYR A 727 44.53 21.07 15.34
CA TYR A 727 43.58 20.18 16.01
C TYR A 727 43.41 18.88 15.22
N GLN A 728 43.52 17.74 15.91
CA GLN A 728 43.30 16.41 15.31
C GLN A 728 42.11 15.72 15.96
N VAL A 729 41.26 15.09 15.14
CA VAL A 729 40.13 14.29 15.61
C VAL A 729 40.64 12.98 16.20
N VAL A 730 40.30 12.70 17.45
CA VAL A 730 40.67 11.47 18.17
C VAL A 730 39.51 10.51 18.37
N LYS A 731 38.27 11.01 18.32
CA LYS A 731 37.05 10.22 18.48
C LYS A 731 35.89 10.87 17.74
N ARG A 732 34.95 10.05 17.26
CA ARG A 732 33.64 10.48 16.79
C ARG A 732 32.54 9.70 17.52
N ASP A 733 31.45 10.37 17.86
CA ASP A 733 30.18 9.74 18.25
C ASP A 733 29.00 10.48 17.60
N VAL A 734 27.81 9.88 17.63
CA VAL A 734 26.56 10.50 17.14
C VAL A 734 25.72 10.78 18.39
N PRO A 735 25.76 12.01 18.93
CA PRO A 735 25.13 12.30 20.22
C PRO A 735 23.61 12.43 20.12
N PHE A 736 23.10 12.76 18.94
CA PHE A 736 21.68 12.94 18.68
C PHE A 736 21.34 12.20 17.38
N SER A 737 20.37 11.28 17.45
CA SER A 737 19.76 10.60 16.31
C SER A 737 18.37 10.15 16.72
N CYS A 738 17.47 11.12 16.78
CA CYS A 738 16.09 10.96 17.25
C CYS A 738 15.14 11.77 16.38
N ASP A 739 13.98 11.18 16.09
CA ASP A 739 12.90 11.86 15.41
C ASP A 739 12.41 13.05 16.23
N PHE A 740 11.91 14.09 15.55
CA PHE A 740 11.49 15.31 16.21
C PHE A 740 10.33 15.07 17.18
N ASP A 741 10.55 15.36 18.46
CA ASP A 741 9.49 15.40 19.48
C ASP A 741 9.25 16.84 19.94
N ALA A 742 8.02 17.31 19.72
CA ALA A 742 7.58 18.67 20.05
C ALA A 742 7.57 18.96 21.56
N LYS A 743 7.62 17.93 22.41
CA LYS A 743 7.75 18.02 23.86
C LYS A 743 9.22 18.02 24.27
N GLU A 744 10.07 17.17 23.69
CA GLU A 744 11.49 17.11 24.04
C GLU A 744 12.22 18.40 23.70
N ILE A 745 11.85 19.07 22.61
CA ILE A 745 12.41 20.38 22.24
C ILE A 745 12.09 21.47 23.27
N LEU A 746 11.12 21.29 24.18
CA LEU A 746 10.87 22.22 25.30
C LEU A 746 11.76 21.92 26.52
N VAL A 747 12.47 20.79 26.53
CA VAL A 747 13.33 20.35 27.64
C VAL A 747 14.79 20.60 27.31
N CYS A 748 15.27 20.21 26.12
CA CYS A 748 16.66 20.44 25.71
C CYS A 748 16.82 20.57 24.20
N ASN A 749 17.94 21.17 23.76
CA ASN A 749 18.32 21.20 22.35
C ASN A 749 19.02 19.90 21.95
N SER A 750 18.38 19.14 21.06
CA SER A 750 18.92 17.89 20.51
C SER A 750 19.22 17.99 19.00
N ILE A 751 19.16 19.19 18.42
CA ILE A 751 19.34 19.40 16.99
C ILE A 751 20.44 20.46 16.76
N PRO A 752 21.69 20.02 16.53
CA PRO A 752 22.78 20.92 16.20
C PRO A 752 22.45 21.79 14.98
N VAL A 753 22.82 23.07 15.03
CA VAL A 753 22.43 24.06 14.00
C VAL A 753 22.84 23.67 12.58
N LEU A 754 24.01 23.03 12.42
CA LEU A 754 24.53 22.58 11.13
C LEU A 754 23.72 21.45 10.49
N CYS A 755 22.89 20.74 11.27
CA CYS A 755 22.05 19.68 10.75
C CYS A 755 20.85 20.22 9.98
N VAL A 756 20.43 21.46 10.24
CA VAL A 756 19.11 21.97 9.85
C VAL A 756 19.16 22.75 8.55
N MET A 757 18.22 22.46 7.66
CA MET A 757 17.86 23.29 6.51
C MET A 757 16.37 23.61 6.54
N HIS A 758 16.02 24.85 6.22
CA HIS A 758 14.63 25.28 6.13
C HIS A 758 14.39 26.23 4.96
N GLU A 759 13.14 26.34 4.51
CA GLU A 759 12.73 27.38 3.57
C GLU A 759 12.93 28.76 4.21
N LYS A 760 13.46 29.71 3.43
CA LYS A 760 13.64 31.10 3.87
C LYS A 760 12.33 31.72 4.35
N SER A 761 11.22 31.39 3.68
CA SER A 761 9.85 31.82 3.99
C SER A 761 9.38 31.45 5.41
N CYS A 762 9.97 30.42 6.04
CA CYS A 762 9.64 30.04 7.42
C CYS A 762 9.96 31.19 8.39
N LEU A 763 11.04 31.93 8.14
CA LEU A 763 11.49 33.04 8.97
C LEU A 763 10.55 34.25 8.92
N ASP A 764 9.83 34.45 7.82
CA ASP A 764 8.83 35.52 7.69
C ASP A 764 7.69 35.33 8.72
N GLN A 765 7.44 34.09 9.14
CA GLN A 765 6.37 33.76 10.07
C GLN A 765 6.80 33.68 11.54
N VAL A 766 8.08 33.38 11.82
CA VAL A 766 8.56 33.14 13.19
C VAL A 766 9.59 34.16 13.67
N GLY A 767 10.12 34.98 12.78
CA GLY A 767 11.20 35.93 13.07
C GLY A 767 12.59 35.31 13.02
N LEU A 768 13.61 36.16 13.08
CA LEU A 768 15.02 35.80 12.99
C LEU A 768 15.58 35.22 14.32
N PHE A 769 16.89 34.98 14.42
CA PHE A 769 17.53 34.61 15.69
C PHE A 769 17.42 35.75 16.71
N ASP A 770 17.23 35.40 17.99
CA ASP A 770 17.16 36.37 19.08
C ASP A 770 18.56 36.88 19.43
N GLU A 771 18.89 38.12 19.00
CA GLU A 771 20.20 38.74 19.22
C GLU A 771 20.51 39.01 20.71
N SER A 772 19.54 38.85 21.62
CA SER A 772 19.77 38.97 23.07
C SER A 772 20.37 37.72 23.72
N LEU A 773 20.29 36.57 23.04
CA LEU A 773 20.82 35.30 23.53
C LEU A 773 22.30 35.13 23.17
N THR A 774 23.14 34.89 24.18
CA THR A 774 24.59 34.65 24.00
C THR A 774 24.92 33.19 23.66
N THR A 775 23.99 32.28 23.92
CA THR A 775 23.99 30.84 23.62
C THR A 775 22.54 30.37 23.50
N HIS A 776 22.31 29.21 22.86
CA HIS A 776 20.98 28.63 22.62
C HIS A 776 20.08 29.44 21.67
N GLU A 777 20.66 30.33 20.86
CA GLU A 777 19.94 31.09 19.85
C GLU A 777 19.27 30.19 18.79
N ASP A 778 19.90 29.05 18.48
CA ASP A 778 19.37 28.01 17.60
C ASP A 778 18.17 27.30 18.22
N TRP A 779 18.28 26.93 19.50
CA TRP A 779 17.21 26.26 20.24
C TRP A 779 15.94 27.12 20.33
N ASP A 780 16.09 28.41 20.62
CA ASP A 780 14.99 29.37 20.61
C ASP A 780 14.27 29.40 19.25
N LEU A 781 15.04 29.42 18.15
CA LEU A 781 14.47 29.40 16.80
C LEU A 781 13.75 28.08 16.51
N TRP A 782 14.32 26.94 16.90
CA TRP A 782 13.70 25.62 16.73
C TRP A 782 12.39 25.48 17.50
N ILE A 783 12.32 25.99 18.73
CA ILE A 783 11.06 26.03 19.50
C ILE A 783 10.02 26.83 18.71
N ARG A 784 10.33 28.07 18.29
CA ARG A 784 9.40 28.93 17.54
C ARG A 784 8.96 28.30 16.22
N MET A 785 9.91 27.77 15.44
CA MET A 785 9.62 27.08 14.18
C MET A 785 8.72 25.86 14.38
N SER A 786 8.98 25.05 15.41
CA SER A 786 8.20 23.83 15.66
C SER A 786 6.74 24.09 16.02
N ARG A 787 6.39 25.32 16.43
CA ARG A 787 5.00 25.70 16.68
C ARG A 787 4.21 25.93 15.39
N LYS A 788 4.88 26.18 14.27
CA LYS A 788 4.24 26.48 12.97
C LYS A 788 4.54 25.44 11.89
N PHE A 789 5.71 24.80 11.97
CA PHE A 789 6.23 23.92 10.94
C PHE A 789 6.62 22.56 11.53
N LYS A 790 6.43 21.51 10.74
CA LYS A 790 6.86 20.18 11.09
C LYS A 790 8.35 20.03 10.77
N PHE A 791 9.13 19.63 11.76
CA PHE A 791 10.52 19.24 11.56
C PHE A 791 10.57 17.81 11.06
N HIS A 792 11.34 17.58 10.01
CA HIS A 792 11.55 16.26 9.45
C HIS A 792 12.96 15.77 9.71
N HIS A 793 13.08 14.65 10.40
CA HIS A 793 14.36 14.03 10.68
C HIS A 793 14.78 13.09 9.54
N ILE A 794 16.01 13.25 9.07
CA ILE A 794 16.67 12.36 8.11
C ILE A 794 17.75 11.62 8.88
N GLN A 795 17.47 10.37 9.26
CA GLN A 795 18.38 9.53 10.06
C GLN A 795 19.61 9.07 9.25
N ARG A 796 20.48 10.04 8.94
CA ARG A 796 21.70 9.89 8.16
C ARG A 796 22.70 10.92 8.63
N VAL A 797 23.92 10.47 8.94
CA VAL A 797 25.01 11.38 9.29
C VAL A 797 25.57 12.03 8.02
N THR A 798 25.42 13.35 7.89
CA THR A 798 25.89 14.10 6.71
C THR A 798 26.77 15.30 7.05
N CYS A 799 27.07 15.52 8.32
CA CYS A 799 27.92 16.62 8.78
C CYS A 799 28.64 16.23 10.07
N GLU A 800 29.64 17.02 10.46
CA GLU A 800 30.34 16.86 11.73
C GLU A 800 30.63 18.20 12.40
N TYR A 801 30.41 18.26 13.72
CA TYR A 801 30.77 19.42 14.53
C TYR A 801 31.90 19.12 15.52
N SER A 802 32.70 20.12 15.82
CA SER A 802 33.90 19.99 16.66
C SER A 802 33.57 20.05 18.16
N TYR A 803 34.17 19.18 18.97
CA TYR A 803 34.14 19.25 20.43
C TYR A 803 35.56 19.22 21.01
N ARG A 804 35.90 20.21 21.84
CA ARG A 804 37.25 20.37 22.42
C ARG A 804 37.13 20.59 23.93
N GLU A 805 37.85 19.80 24.73
CA GLU A 805 37.80 19.93 26.19
C GLU A 805 38.60 21.12 26.75
N ASP A 806 39.43 21.76 25.92
CA ASP A 806 40.27 22.91 26.29
C ASP A 806 39.51 24.25 26.42
N GLY A 807 38.18 24.22 26.32
CA GLY A 807 37.32 25.40 26.44
C GLY A 807 37.21 26.26 25.17
N THR A 808 37.85 25.86 24.05
CA THR A 808 37.81 26.66 22.81
C THR A 808 36.52 26.50 22.01
N THR A 809 35.72 25.46 22.28
CA THR A 809 34.36 25.30 21.75
C THR A 809 33.32 25.87 22.70
N MET A 810 32.23 26.44 22.17
CA MET A 810 31.16 27.04 22.97
C MET A 810 30.62 26.11 24.05
N SER A 811 30.39 24.84 23.70
CA SER A 811 29.84 23.81 24.58
C SER A 811 30.73 23.42 25.77
N SER A 812 32.03 23.67 25.68
CA SER A 812 33.00 23.35 26.76
C SER A 812 33.46 24.58 27.54
N GLY A 813 33.61 25.74 26.88
CA GLY A 813 34.14 26.97 27.47
C GLY A 813 33.10 27.92 28.08
N ARG A 814 31.81 27.81 27.71
CA ARG A 814 30.76 28.76 28.16
C ARG A 814 29.62 28.12 28.95
N ARG A 815 29.90 27.07 29.75
CA ARG A 815 28.88 26.36 30.53
C ARG A 815 28.06 27.26 31.48
N GLY A 816 28.68 28.31 32.03
CA GLY A 816 27.97 29.32 32.84
C GLY A 816 26.94 30.12 32.04
N ASP A 817 27.29 30.54 30.81
CA ASP A 817 26.36 31.24 29.93
C ASP A 817 25.24 30.31 29.44
N PHE A 818 25.54 29.03 29.17
CA PHE A 818 24.52 28.01 28.88
C PHE A 818 23.50 27.90 30.01
N LEU A 819 23.93 27.87 31.27
CA LEU A 819 23.01 27.84 32.40
C LEU A 819 22.13 29.09 32.47
N LYS A 820 22.70 30.28 32.20
CA LYS A 820 21.97 31.54 32.19
C LYS A 820 20.91 31.57 31.09
N THR A 821 21.26 31.26 29.86
CA THR A 821 20.33 31.31 28.72
C THR A 821 19.32 30.17 28.75
N LEU A 822 19.66 29.00 29.31
CA LEU A 822 18.70 27.92 29.60
C LEU A 822 17.55 28.42 30.49
N LYS A 823 17.86 29.12 31.58
CA LYS A 823 16.84 29.72 32.46
C LYS A 823 15.96 30.73 31.73
N VAL A 824 16.56 31.55 30.85
CA VAL A 824 15.82 32.51 30.02
C VAL A 824 14.87 31.78 29.06
N ILE A 825 15.30 30.72 28.38
CA ILE A 825 14.46 29.94 27.46
C ILE A 825 13.31 29.25 28.20
N TYR A 826 13.56 28.63 29.36
CA TYR A 826 12.51 28.01 30.16
C TYR A 826 11.46 29.01 30.61
N GLU A 827 11.85 30.20 31.05
CA GLU A 827 10.89 31.24 31.41
C GLU A 827 10.15 31.77 30.18
N LYS A 828 10.87 32.01 29.07
CA LYS A 828 10.30 32.53 27.80
C LYS A 828 9.19 31.64 27.23
N TYR A 829 9.27 30.32 27.44
CA TYR A 829 8.31 29.34 26.90
C TYR A 829 7.48 28.64 27.99
N ARG A 830 7.40 29.23 29.19
CA ARG A 830 6.70 28.67 30.35
C ARG A 830 5.24 28.33 30.08
N GLU A 831 4.53 29.14 29.29
CA GLU A 831 3.13 28.91 28.90
C GLU A 831 2.88 27.56 28.21
N TYR A 832 3.90 26.99 27.54
CA TYR A 832 3.76 25.69 26.85
C TYR A 832 3.95 24.49 27.79
N VAL A 833 4.37 24.74 29.04
CA VAL A 833 4.85 23.73 29.98
C VAL A 833 4.08 23.78 31.31
N GLU A 834 3.44 24.90 31.66
CA GLU A 834 2.79 25.11 32.96
C GLU A 834 1.75 24.05 33.34
N ASP A 835 0.97 23.55 32.37
CA ASP A 835 -0.04 22.51 32.56
C ASP A 835 0.51 21.07 32.38
N ARG A 836 1.84 20.91 32.32
CA ARG A 836 2.51 19.64 31.95
C ARG A 836 3.56 19.24 33.00
N PRO A 837 3.14 18.58 34.09
CA PRO A 837 4.02 18.20 35.20
C PRO A 837 5.20 17.32 34.76
N ASP A 838 5.01 16.49 33.73
CA ASP A 838 6.04 15.65 33.12
C ASP A 838 7.21 16.47 32.58
N LEU A 839 6.92 17.60 31.93
CA LEU A 839 7.92 18.47 31.31
C LEU A 839 8.57 19.41 32.34
N ILE A 840 7.81 19.90 33.32
CA ILE A 840 8.35 20.69 34.44
C ILE A 840 9.42 19.88 35.19
N GLU A 841 9.13 18.62 35.49
CA GLU A 841 10.08 17.75 36.17
C GLU A 841 11.31 17.44 35.31
N ALA A 842 11.12 17.21 34.01
CA ALA A 842 12.23 17.03 33.07
C ALA A 842 13.13 18.27 32.99
N GLN A 843 12.56 19.47 32.92
CA GLN A 843 13.27 20.75 32.93
C GLN A 843 14.04 20.97 34.24
N ARG A 844 13.42 20.70 35.40
CA ARG A 844 14.09 20.79 36.71
C ARG A 844 15.28 19.86 36.82
N ARG A 845 15.12 18.61 36.39
CA ARG A 845 16.20 17.62 36.38
C ARG A 845 17.35 18.03 35.46
N PHE A 846 17.04 18.51 34.26
CA PHE A 846 18.06 18.99 33.32
C PHE A 846 18.82 20.21 33.87
N LEU A 847 18.08 21.18 34.44
CA LEU A 847 18.65 22.36 35.08
C LEU A 847 19.57 21.99 36.24
N HIS A 848 19.11 21.11 37.15
CA HIS A 848 19.88 20.66 38.30
C HIS A 848 21.21 19.99 37.88
N ASN A 849 21.17 19.12 36.86
CA ASN A 849 22.37 18.46 36.35
C ASN A 849 23.39 19.47 35.79
N LEU A 850 22.94 20.49 35.07
CA LEU A 850 23.81 21.52 34.53
C LEU A 850 24.36 22.44 35.63
N GLU A 851 23.54 22.79 36.64
CA GLU A 851 23.99 23.54 37.83
C GLU A 851 25.09 22.79 38.58
N GLU A 852 24.96 21.48 38.76
CA GLU A 852 25.99 20.63 39.35
C GLU A 852 27.25 20.54 38.49
N GLU A 853 27.14 20.49 37.15
CA GLU A 853 28.31 20.51 36.26
C GLU A 853 29.07 21.85 36.36
N VAL A 854 28.34 22.96 36.36
CA VAL A 854 28.91 24.31 36.53
C VAL A 854 29.56 24.44 37.90
N ARG A 855 28.90 23.96 38.97
CA ARG A 855 29.42 23.98 40.35
C ARG A 855 30.71 23.17 40.48
N LYS A 856 30.80 21.98 39.87
CA LYS A 856 32.00 21.14 39.89
C LYS A 856 33.18 21.75 39.12
N LYS A 857 32.92 22.50 38.04
CA LYS A 857 33.94 23.24 37.27
C LYS A 857 34.46 24.51 37.96
N ILE A 858 33.81 24.98 39.05
CA ILE A 858 34.20 26.19 39.80
C ILE A 858 35.23 25.91 40.93
N THR A 859 35.56 24.65 41.23
CA THR A 859 36.65 24.27 42.14
C THR A 859 37.94 24.05 41.31
N ILE A 860 39.07 24.77 41.41
CA ILE A 860 39.80 25.47 42.49
C ILE A 860 40.70 26.57 41.85
N PRO A 861 40.98 27.72 42.52
CA PRO A 861 42.33 28.32 42.42
C PRO A 861 42.89 28.69 43.82
N PRO A 862 44.16 29.15 43.87
CA PRO A 862 45.37 28.40 44.27
C PRO A 862 45.33 27.88 45.73
N GLN A 863 46.34 27.11 46.14
CA GLN A 863 46.46 26.53 47.48
C GLN A 863 46.14 27.54 48.59
N VAL A 864 44.93 27.45 49.17
CA VAL A 864 44.53 28.22 50.35
C VAL A 864 45.49 27.85 51.48
N ARG A 865 46.13 28.86 52.04
CA ARG A 865 47.04 28.75 53.17
C ARG A 865 46.22 28.76 54.45
N GLU A 866 46.26 27.66 55.20
CA GLU A 866 45.57 27.55 56.49
C GLU A 866 46.10 28.54 57.54
N ASP A 867 47.29 29.13 57.32
CA ASP A 867 47.92 30.09 58.23
C ASP A 867 47.60 31.57 57.93
N VAL A 868 46.83 31.87 56.88
CA VAL A 868 46.42 33.23 56.49
C VAL A 868 44.90 33.37 56.52
N ASP A 869 44.37 34.13 57.48
CA ASP A 869 42.92 34.32 57.63
C ASP A 869 42.31 35.14 56.47
N VAL A 870 43.02 36.19 56.00
CA VAL A 870 42.50 37.08 54.96
C VAL A 870 43.57 37.63 53.99
N SER A 871 43.23 37.67 52.70
CA SER A 871 44.01 38.41 51.69
C SER A 871 43.37 39.77 51.43
N LEU A 872 44.10 40.84 51.74
CA LEU A 872 43.70 42.22 51.46
C LEU A 872 44.10 42.60 50.04
N ILE A 873 43.13 42.83 49.16
CA ILE A 873 43.36 43.20 47.77
C ILE A 873 43.13 44.70 47.60
N ILE A 874 44.19 45.39 47.18
CA ILE A 874 44.21 46.84 47.04
C ILE A 874 44.49 47.21 45.58
N PRO A 875 43.48 47.56 44.77
CA PRO A 875 43.71 48.12 43.45
C PRO A 875 44.25 49.55 43.58
N VAL A 876 45.31 49.86 42.85
CA VAL A 876 45.98 51.18 42.85
C VAL A 876 45.99 51.74 41.43
N PHE A 877 45.59 53.00 41.29
CA PHE A 877 45.82 53.78 40.08
C PHE A 877 46.13 55.23 40.46
N ASN A 878 47.42 55.54 40.50
CA ASN A 878 47.98 56.76 41.05
C ASN A 878 47.61 56.97 42.54
N LYS A 879 47.77 58.20 43.03
CA LYS A 879 47.53 58.63 44.41
C LYS A 879 48.46 57.95 45.43
N LEU A 880 49.76 57.90 45.12
CA LEU A 880 50.80 57.33 46.00
C LEU A 880 50.67 57.74 47.48
N ALA A 881 50.37 59.02 47.77
CA ALA A 881 50.22 59.50 49.14
C ALA A 881 49.09 58.78 49.90
N LEU A 882 47.96 58.50 49.24
CA LEU A 882 46.83 57.78 49.84
C LEU A 882 47.17 56.29 50.00
N THR A 883 47.81 55.68 49.00
CA THR A 883 48.29 54.30 49.07
C THR A 883 49.20 54.08 50.28
N ARG A 884 50.11 55.02 50.56
CA ARG A 884 50.97 54.97 51.77
C ARG A 884 50.14 55.03 53.05
N GLN A 885 49.22 55.98 53.16
CA GLN A 885 48.36 56.12 54.33
C GLN A 885 47.48 54.88 54.57
N CYS A 886 46.94 54.30 53.50
CA CYS A 886 46.15 53.07 53.55
C CYS A 886 46.99 51.92 54.12
N LEU A 887 48.16 51.64 53.54
CA LEU A 887 49.07 50.58 53.99
C LEU A 887 49.58 50.80 55.42
N GLU A 888 49.90 52.03 55.80
CA GLU A 888 50.30 52.39 57.16
C GLU A 888 49.17 52.16 58.16
N SER A 889 47.93 52.55 57.82
CA SER A 889 46.77 52.34 58.69
C SER A 889 46.49 50.85 58.94
N ILE A 890 46.62 50.02 57.89
CA ILE A 890 46.45 48.56 58.00
C ILE A 890 47.48 47.99 58.96
N ARG A 891 48.76 48.35 58.80
CA ARG A 891 49.86 47.87 59.65
C ARG A 891 49.75 48.33 61.09
N ALA A 892 49.30 49.57 61.31
CA ALA A 892 49.23 50.15 62.64
C ALA A 892 48.03 49.64 63.46
N LYS A 893 46.91 49.34 62.79
CA LYS A 893 45.61 49.13 63.47
C LYS A 893 45.02 47.73 63.31
N THR A 894 45.61 46.86 62.48
CA THR A 894 45.15 45.47 62.32
C THR A 894 45.85 44.57 63.34
N ALA A 895 45.06 43.97 64.24
CA ALA A 895 45.54 43.04 65.25
C ALA A 895 44.59 41.84 65.38
N GLY A 896 45.11 40.71 65.88
CA GLY A 896 44.31 39.52 66.22
C GLY A 896 43.90 38.62 65.06
N VAL A 897 44.39 38.87 63.83
CA VAL A 897 44.09 38.10 62.61
C VAL A 897 45.35 38.02 61.74
N THR A 898 45.59 36.88 61.08
CA THR A 898 46.69 36.76 60.12
C THR A 898 46.25 37.23 58.74
N TYR A 899 47.06 38.06 58.08
CA TYR A 899 46.68 38.62 56.78
C TYR A 899 47.87 38.75 55.84
N GLU A 900 47.59 38.72 54.55
CA GLU A 900 48.50 39.14 53.50
C GLU A 900 47.96 40.38 52.76
N ILE A 901 48.85 41.15 52.15
CA ILE A 901 48.49 42.33 51.35
C ILE A 901 48.91 42.08 49.91
N ILE A 902 47.96 42.19 48.99
CA ILE A 902 48.17 42.10 47.55
C ILE A 902 47.75 43.43 46.93
N VAL A 903 48.72 44.16 46.39
CA VAL A 903 48.47 45.45 45.74
C VAL A 903 48.57 45.29 44.23
N VAL A 904 47.54 45.70 43.52
CA VAL A 904 47.48 45.63 42.06
C VAL A 904 47.57 47.04 41.48
N ASP A 905 48.76 47.40 41.03
CA ASP A 905 48.99 48.64 40.30
C ASP A 905 48.44 48.52 38.88
N ASN A 906 47.49 49.40 38.56
CA ASN A 906 46.77 49.38 37.31
C ASN A 906 47.32 50.43 36.32
N GLY A 907 48.64 50.44 36.13
CA GLY A 907 49.33 51.35 35.21
C GLY A 907 49.51 52.76 35.77
N SER A 908 49.90 52.89 37.04
CA SER A 908 50.14 54.20 37.66
C SER A 908 51.37 54.89 37.07
N THR A 909 51.32 56.22 37.03
CA THR A 909 52.39 57.08 36.48
C THR A 909 52.98 58.04 37.51
N ASP A 910 52.60 57.93 38.78
CA ASP A 910 52.93 58.89 39.86
C ASP A 910 53.98 58.40 40.87
N GLY A 911 54.78 57.39 40.49
CA GLY A 911 55.78 56.77 41.36
C GLY A 911 55.24 55.64 42.25
N SER A 912 53.94 55.29 42.14
CA SER A 912 53.37 54.15 42.87
C SER A 912 54.04 52.82 42.53
N VAL A 913 54.41 52.60 41.28
CA VAL A 913 55.10 51.37 40.84
C VAL A 913 56.43 51.18 41.57
N ASP A 914 57.26 52.22 41.65
CA ASP A 914 58.57 52.12 42.29
C ASP A 914 58.44 51.91 43.80
N PHE A 915 57.49 52.59 44.43
CA PHE A 915 57.18 52.38 45.85
C PHE A 915 56.70 50.95 46.14
N LEU A 916 55.81 50.39 45.30
CA LEU A 916 55.27 49.04 45.50
C LEU A 916 56.34 47.96 45.30
N ARG A 917 57.25 48.15 44.33
CA ARG A 917 58.41 47.26 44.16
C ARG A 917 59.33 47.28 45.38
N GLN A 918 59.59 48.47 45.93
CA GLN A 918 60.39 48.60 47.14
C GLN A 918 59.72 47.91 48.35
N GLU A 919 58.40 48.06 48.51
CA GLU A 919 57.67 47.40 49.60
C GLU A 919 57.59 45.87 49.42
N GLU A 920 57.50 45.38 48.19
CA GLU A 920 57.55 43.95 47.86
C GLU A 920 58.91 43.34 48.20
N GLU A 921 60.02 44.03 47.94
CA GLU A 921 61.37 43.60 48.34
C GLU A 921 61.53 43.45 49.86
N THR A 922 60.80 44.23 50.65
CA THR A 922 60.78 44.08 52.11
C THR A 922 59.96 42.88 52.59
N GLY A 923 59.28 42.16 51.68
CA GLY A 923 58.42 41.02 51.96
C GLY A 923 57.10 41.38 52.64
N ARG A 924 56.74 42.67 52.68
CA ARG A 924 55.60 43.18 53.44
C ARG A 924 54.28 43.18 52.67
N LEU A 925 54.33 43.01 51.35
CA LEU A 925 53.18 42.86 50.46
C LEU A 925 53.61 42.16 49.17
N LYS A 926 52.64 41.72 48.37
CA LYS A 926 52.83 41.24 46.99
C LYS A 926 52.32 42.31 46.03
N ALA A 927 53.12 42.66 45.02
CA ALA A 927 52.77 43.68 44.04
C ALA A 927 52.51 43.06 42.66
N ILE A 928 51.40 43.43 42.02
CA ILE A 928 51.10 43.11 40.63
C ILE A 928 51.10 44.41 39.84
N VAL A 929 52.01 44.58 38.88
CA VAL A 929 52.15 45.82 38.12
C VAL A 929 51.69 45.62 36.68
N ASN A 930 50.65 46.34 36.29
CA ASN A 930 50.17 46.39 34.91
C ASN A 930 50.88 47.49 34.12
N GLY A 931 51.11 47.26 32.83
CA GLY A 931 51.68 48.28 31.92
C GLY A 931 50.70 49.38 31.50
N GLU A 932 49.40 49.16 31.70
CA GLU A 932 48.31 50.09 31.37
C GLU A 932 47.14 49.91 32.34
N ASN A 933 46.19 50.85 32.34
CA ASN A 933 45.00 50.77 33.16
C ASN A 933 43.96 49.82 32.55
N LEU A 934 43.80 48.65 33.16
CA LEU A 934 42.88 47.59 32.74
C LEU A 934 41.47 47.74 33.34
N GLY A 935 41.20 48.80 34.11
CA GLY A 935 39.96 49.03 34.84
C GLY A 935 39.90 48.38 36.22
N PHE A 936 39.14 49.00 37.14
CA PHE A 936 39.07 48.65 38.56
C PHE A 936 38.72 47.18 38.83
N ALA A 937 37.69 46.66 38.17
CA ALA A 937 37.24 45.27 38.36
C ALA A 937 38.30 44.25 37.89
N ARG A 938 39.05 44.55 36.82
CA ARG A 938 40.14 43.67 36.37
C ARG A 938 41.28 43.64 37.38
N ALA A 939 41.66 44.79 37.92
CA ALA A 939 42.67 44.87 38.98
C ALA A 939 42.25 44.07 40.22
N CYS A 940 40.99 44.20 40.67
CA CYS A 940 40.45 43.39 41.77
C CYS A 940 40.55 41.89 41.47
N ASN A 941 40.13 41.45 40.27
CA ASN A 941 40.18 40.05 39.87
C ASN A 941 41.61 39.51 39.69
N GLN A 942 42.59 40.36 39.39
CA GLN A 942 44.00 39.96 39.36
C GLN A 942 44.49 39.68 40.78
N GLY A 943 44.23 40.59 41.72
CA GLY A 943 44.61 40.39 43.12
C GLY A 943 43.92 39.17 43.73
N ALA A 944 42.64 38.94 43.41
CA ALA A 944 41.87 37.81 43.93
C ALA A 944 42.37 36.45 43.44
N ARG A 945 42.94 36.39 42.23
CA ARG A 945 43.55 35.16 41.71
C ARG A 945 44.86 34.81 42.40
N GLU A 946 45.56 35.81 42.91
CA GLU A 946 46.83 35.64 43.61
C GLU A 946 46.67 35.49 45.13
N ALA A 947 45.45 35.64 45.64
CA ALA A 947 45.10 35.49 47.04
C ALA A 947 45.27 34.05 47.51
N SER A 948 45.85 33.88 48.70
CA SER A 948 46.06 32.60 49.37
C SER A 948 45.34 32.50 50.72
N GLY A 949 44.75 33.59 51.21
CA GLY A 949 44.00 33.64 52.45
C GLY A 949 42.65 32.94 52.34
N ARG A 950 42.16 32.44 53.48
CA ARG A 950 40.85 31.77 53.59
C ARG A 950 39.70 32.67 53.14
N THR A 951 39.80 33.96 53.42
CA THR A 951 38.84 34.99 53.02
C THR A 951 39.54 36.05 52.18
N ILE A 952 38.80 36.71 51.29
CA ILE A 952 39.31 37.83 50.49
C ILE A 952 38.59 39.12 50.93
N LEU A 953 39.35 40.22 51.06
CA LEU A 953 38.81 41.55 51.34
C LEU A 953 39.30 42.54 50.30
N PHE A 954 38.38 43.20 49.60
CA PHE A 954 38.69 44.29 48.69
C PHE A 954 38.71 45.63 49.43
N LEU A 955 39.82 46.36 49.31
CA LEU A 955 40.03 47.63 50.01
C LEU A 955 40.59 48.66 49.03
N ASN A 956 39.95 49.82 48.91
CA ASN A 956 40.46 50.89 48.04
C ASN A 956 41.66 51.59 48.67
N ASN A 957 42.60 52.05 47.83
CA ASN A 957 43.84 52.69 48.28
C ASN A 957 43.64 54.07 48.93
N ASP A 958 42.44 54.65 48.86
CA ASP A 958 42.03 55.91 49.48
C ASP A 958 41.33 55.74 50.84
N THR A 959 41.34 54.53 51.39
CA THR A 959 40.72 54.22 52.70
C THR A 959 41.77 54.11 53.82
N GLN A 960 41.37 54.46 55.04
CA GLN A 960 42.13 54.16 56.26
C GLN A 960 41.27 53.28 57.17
N VAL A 961 41.89 52.26 57.75
CA VAL A 961 41.19 51.34 58.65
C VAL A 961 41.18 51.87 60.08
N GLU A 962 40.25 51.37 60.91
CA GLU A 962 40.19 51.66 62.36
C GLU A 962 40.62 50.45 63.20
N SER A 963 40.92 50.65 64.48
CA SER A 963 41.18 49.52 65.39
C SER A 963 39.96 48.60 65.46
N GLU A 964 40.18 47.29 65.54
CA GLU A 964 39.12 46.26 65.54
C GLU A 964 38.24 46.23 64.28
N TRP A 965 38.71 46.75 63.13
CA TRP A 965 37.91 46.78 61.90
C TRP A 965 37.67 45.40 61.27
N LEU A 966 38.64 44.49 61.36
CA LEU A 966 38.67 43.22 60.63
C LEU A 966 38.12 42.01 61.41
N PRO A 967 38.45 41.79 62.70
CA PRO A 967 37.93 40.64 63.46
C PRO A 967 36.40 40.52 63.52
N PRO A 968 35.60 41.62 63.66
CA PRO A 968 34.14 41.53 63.62
C PRO A 968 33.60 41.03 62.28
N LEU A 969 34.24 41.40 61.16
CA LEU A 969 33.82 40.94 59.83
C LEU A 969 34.02 39.42 59.69
N LEU A 970 35.21 38.93 60.08
CA LEU A 970 35.51 37.50 60.03
C LEU A 970 34.60 36.70 60.96
N ARG A 971 34.29 37.19 62.16
CA ARG A 971 33.36 36.52 63.08
C ARG A 971 31.96 36.30 62.49
N ILE A 972 31.46 37.24 61.68
CA ILE A 972 30.15 37.08 61.04
C ILE A 972 30.23 36.01 59.95
N LEU A 973 31.27 36.02 59.12
CA LEU A 973 31.50 34.99 58.10
C LEU A 973 31.70 33.59 58.70
N ASP A 974 32.43 33.50 59.82
CA ASP A 974 32.73 32.22 60.47
C ASP A 974 31.56 31.70 61.31
N GLY A 975 30.71 32.60 61.82
CA GLY A 975 29.59 32.27 62.69
C GLY A 975 28.36 31.74 61.97
N ASP A 976 28.20 32.05 60.68
CA ASP A 976 27.05 31.62 59.87
C ASP A 976 27.50 31.18 58.47
N PRO A 977 27.50 29.85 58.17
CA PRO A 977 27.92 29.35 56.87
C PRO A 977 26.99 29.74 55.71
N THR A 978 25.82 30.35 55.99
CA THR A 978 24.94 30.90 54.96
C THR A 978 25.35 32.31 54.51
N VAL A 979 26.23 32.98 55.25
CA VAL A 979 26.73 34.32 54.93
C VAL A 979 27.95 34.21 54.03
N ALA A 980 27.78 34.56 52.75
CA ALA A 980 28.86 34.52 51.76
C ALA A 980 29.69 35.82 51.67
N ALA A 981 29.19 36.94 52.19
CA ALA A 981 29.86 38.23 52.15
C ALA A 981 29.42 39.14 53.31
N VAL A 982 30.34 39.95 53.82
CA VAL A 982 30.09 40.94 54.87
C VAL A 982 30.70 42.28 54.46
N GLY A 983 30.05 43.37 54.82
CA GLY A 983 30.53 44.73 54.58
C GLY A 983 30.74 45.48 55.89
N SER A 984 31.75 46.35 55.93
CA SER A 984 31.97 47.24 57.06
C SER A 984 31.16 48.53 56.93
N LYS A 985 30.93 49.19 58.06
CA LYS A 985 30.49 50.58 58.09
C LYS A 985 31.66 51.48 57.69
N LEU A 986 31.46 52.34 56.69
CA LEU A 986 32.45 53.31 56.22
C LEU A 986 32.07 54.72 56.66
N LEU A 987 33.08 55.53 56.99
CA LEU A 987 32.95 56.92 57.39
C LEU A 987 33.78 57.81 56.46
N PHE A 988 33.32 59.02 56.19
CA PHE A 988 34.14 60.08 55.61
C PHE A 988 35.14 60.62 56.66
N PRO A 989 36.21 61.35 56.25
CA PRO A 989 37.20 61.91 57.17
C PRO A 989 36.64 62.89 58.22
N ASP A 990 35.46 63.48 57.99
CA ASP A 990 34.77 64.36 58.94
C ASP A 990 33.91 63.59 59.97
N GLY A 991 33.94 62.26 59.94
CA GLY A 991 33.19 61.36 60.82
C GLY A 991 31.75 61.08 60.36
N THR A 992 31.31 61.64 59.23
CA THR A 992 29.98 61.38 58.68
C THR A 992 29.88 59.99 58.03
N LEU A 993 28.67 59.42 58.01
CA LEU A 993 28.44 58.06 57.49
C LEU A 993 28.53 58.03 55.95
N GLN A 994 29.44 57.21 55.41
CA GLN A 994 29.54 56.95 53.97
C GLN A 994 28.72 55.72 53.56
N HIS A 995 28.83 54.62 54.31
CA HIS A 995 28.18 53.35 53.98
C HIS A 995 27.85 52.55 55.25
N ALA A 996 26.66 51.97 55.37
CA ALA A 996 26.26 51.13 56.51
C ALA A 996 25.48 49.86 56.08
N GLY A 997 25.68 49.39 54.85
CA GLY A 997 24.97 48.26 54.26
C GLY A 997 24.15 48.63 53.02
N ILE A 998 23.58 47.62 52.38
CA ILE A 998 22.78 47.73 51.15
C ILE A 998 21.39 47.13 51.43
N ALA A 999 20.32 47.89 51.17
CA ALA A 999 18.96 47.36 51.12
C ALA A 999 18.62 47.01 49.67
N ILE A 1000 18.37 45.73 49.40
CA ILE A 1000 17.87 45.27 48.11
C ILE A 1000 16.35 45.26 48.21
N ILE A 1001 15.68 46.11 47.44
CA ILE A 1001 14.22 46.29 47.47
C ILE A 1001 13.67 45.73 46.16
N GLU A 1002 12.71 44.81 46.24
CA GLU A 1002 12.22 44.01 45.10
C GLU A 1002 11.26 44.74 44.14
N ASP A 1003 11.03 46.04 44.29
CA ASP A 1003 10.05 46.76 43.47
C ASP A 1003 10.64 48.04 42.86
N ARG A 1004 11.03 47.95 41.57
CA ARG A 1004 11.13 49.07 40.62
C ARG A 1004 11.26 48.63 39.17
#